data_AF-A0A0D2CX50-F1
#
_entry.id   AF-A0A0D2CX50-F1
#
_cell.length_a   1.000
_cell.length_b   1.000
_cell.length_c   1.000
_cell.angle_alpha   90.00
_cell.angle_beta   90.00
_cell.angle_gamma   90.00
#
_symmetry.space_group_name_H-M   'P 1'
#
loop_
_entity.id
_entity.type
_entity.pdbx_description
1 polymer ?
#
loop_
_entity_poly.entity_id
_entity_poly.type
_entity_poly.pdbx_seq_one_letter_code
_entity_poly.pdbx_strand_id
1 'polypeptide(L)'
;MSGREYGRIHSWGFGPKRGGDFELHSPCSHLELPQTIVEPILLRYATQHGFPCRFGSRLVRFDDSAVDHVMVEVEDRIYGTIQKIKCKYLFGADGAKSRIVQQLGLPLNVQPSQGIALNVLLRADLSDIMKTRVGNLHYVIQPDVEMPDFAGWSIMRMVKPWYEWLVIMMYKPDCPADFTPTQEQVQEQVKRVIGGPTIPAEILRIDKWIINEIVAESYSKGRVYCLGDAVHRHPPMNGLGANTCIQDAANLAWKVAMVEKGIAGASLLDTYSVERQPVGAGVVQRANASLREHIPIFDTLGFLDPSLEGRKAQLAILDEESDRGRVRRRRLMDVIDETSHEFQAQGSDMGQQYESSAVFLDGAGQPPKLPSDPVLFYEPRTFPGRRLPHAWLNTSVPSRQVSTLDLSGKGRFTIFTGHGGEPWLKAAAQTRESLGVEVTAHAVGFGLEYEAVYNDWYRLREVEEDGCVLVRPDNFVAWRSQGMLSGRQSEDEDNGSQMDTASLLRLQNEKLDLLIRRTAVMDLAYKLPVHEDLRREIFTSLPRQPLPLFQGSTSAFFCINYIDVGAGKLGQPFFEGSFIPLAATPSPMPASLSIVQGQIIEGEASDISGNYLIDNDAPIEGSPGAKFPFPSVALPSHCPLAELDGHFVIRMVQVYGRLGGAMYPIVDIAELTQKARCFFDAKADLQSSRGRHDSVFMEIARDDLAILKFVVAIALLAQGDMHAEMASRLFQTLRPTIEAMVWNVAVDLKDLVLMTLAALYHLHWGKWRLAWRLVGDLTRMVLELGLNREIVLSRAFPDPKTRVRAINTIWTIYVLEQHLSHALGFSNAMHGLSLELNFPLPVEAPFLTLMIEYARIGKQACDTLLSDKDFNQQQVSNWQEDYAFFQYRLERWTVLMSNTFETSDMDQDIRPDFRIVRTILDLRANHLRILVARAFLCTGLRNAAPSDIWTTSVNIAVDSVQVFAQMDTSTQEYRFHQVQFNHFLIVALDMLLFITTHRSSICGSPSANGEQLPVPEDVVPKAQQSSVVALNILRNLAETSNHSKHLWERVRGVASRLNLSSYLFPTAADHEIYPPAMHSGSGHSGVEETAGDAGLAKHHTNVDHHEPQNFPFTFPTGDMGTWEFHGLLSSPVFDHLQDLGSLADNTWIR
;
A
#
# COMPACT_ATOMS: atom_id res chain seq x y z
N MET A 1 -33.97 -0.43 9.80
CA MET A 1 -33.42 -1.50 10.66
C MET A 1 -34.17 -1.60 11.97
N SER A 2 -34.47 -0.49 12.66
CA SER A 2 -35.19 -0.47 13.94
C SER A 2 -36.70 -0.73 13.84
N GLY A 3 -37.30 -0.61 12.65
CA GLY A 3 -38.74 -0.75 12.39
C GLY A 3 -39.32 -2.17 12.50
N ARG A 4 -40.57 -2.31 12.01
CA ARG A 4 -41.33 -3.58 11.99
C ARG A 4 -40.62 -4.63 11.14
N GLU A 5 -40.51 -5.84 11.67
CA GLU A 5 -40.00 -7.00 10.95
C GLU A 5 -41.18 -7.71 10.26
N TYR A 6 -41.11 -7.85 8.92
CA TYR A 6 -42.17 -8.50 8.14
C TYR A 6 -41.98 -10.01 8.01
N GLY A 7 -40.73 -10.48 8.13
CA GLY A 7 -40.40 -11.90 8.17
C GLY A 7 -38.89 -12.12 8.23
N ARG A 8 -38.51 -13.39 8.37
CA ARG A 8 -37.12 -13.85 8.53
C ARG A 8 -37.00 -15.25 7.97
N ILE A 9 -35.85 -15.52 7.35
CA ILE A 9 -35.52 -16.84 6.81
C ILE A 9 -34.13 -17.28 7.28
N HIS A 10 -33.94 -18.59 7.46
CA HIS A 10 -32.63 -19.18 7.73
C HIS A 10 -31.80 -19.25 6.45
N SER A 11 -30.50 -19.01 6.56
CA SER A 11 -29.56 -19.04 5.43
C SER A 11 -28.39 -20.00 5.66
N TRP A 12 -27.80 -20.47 4.56
CA TRP A 12 -26.54 -21.22 4.44
C TRP A 12 -26.36 -22.38 5.43
N GLY A 13 -27.43 -23.15 5.65
CA GLY A 13 -27.40 -24.32 6.54
C GLY A 13 -27.59 -24.01 8.03
N PHE A 14 -27.75 -22.75 8.44
CA PHE A 14 -28.02 -22.37 9.84
C PHE A 14 -29.49 -22.52 10.25
N GLY A 15 -30.24 -23.37 9.55
CA GLY A 15 -31.63 -23.71 9.84
C GLY A 15 -31.78 -25.19 10.22
N PRO A 16 -32.60 -25.54 11.23
CA PRO A 16 -32.69 -26.91 11.73
C PRO A 16 -33.24 -27.90 10.70
N LYS A 17 -33.99 -27.44 9.69
CA LYS A 17 -34.55 -28.31 8.64
C LYS A 17 -33.49 -28.87 7.69
N ARG A 18 -32.39 -28.14 7.48
CA ARG A 18 -31.41 -28.43 6.42
C ARG A 18 -29.96 -28.36 6.86
N GLY A 19 -29.66 -27.99 8.11
CA GLY A 19 -28.28 -27.95 8.60
C GLY A 19 -27.54 -29.28 8.46
N GLY A 20 -28.26 -30.40 8.66
CA GLY A 20 -27.72 -31.74 8.43
C GLY A 20 -27.27 -31.96 6.98
N ASP A 21 -28.02 -31.47 5.98
CA ASP A 21 -27.62 -31.58 4.57
C ASP A 21 -26.28 -30.88 4.30
N PHE A 22 -26.05 -29.73 4.92
CA PHE A 22 -24.79 -28.99 4.75
C PHE A 22 -23.61 -29.70 5.42
N GLU A 23 -23.82 -30.25 6.61
CA GLU A 23 -22.82 -31.02 7.35
C GLU A 23 -22.47 -32.35 6.65
N LEU A 24 -23.47 -33.03 6.08
CA LEU A 24 -23.26 -34.31 5.37
C LEU A 24 -22.47 -34.17 4.07
N HIS A 25 -22.56 -33.01 3.39
CA HIS A 25 -22.01 -32.86 2.05
C HIS A 25 -20.57 -32.29 2.02
N SER A 26 -20.06 -31.75 3.13
CA SER A 26 -18.74 -31.13 3.20
C SER A 26 -18.15 -31.18 4.62
N PRO A 27 -16.84 -31.44 4.78
CA PRO A 27 -16.18 -31.33 6.09
C PRO A 27 -16.00 -29.87 6.55
N CYS A 28 -16.27 -28.91 5.68
CA CYS A 28 -16.18 -27.49 5.95
C CYS A 28 -17.56 -26.87 6.19
N SER A 29 -17.67 -25.96 7.16
CA SER A 29 -18.83 -25.10 7.38
C SER A 29 -18.74 -23.80 6.58
N HIS A 30 -19.87 -23.13 6.37
CA HIS A 30 -19.88 -21.77 5.83
C HIS A 30 -19.16 -20.80 6.77
N LEU A 31 -18.45 -19.84 6.18
CA LEU A 31 -17.73 -18.79 6.88
C LEU A 31 -17.99 -17.45 6.19
N GLU A 32 -18.38 -16.45 6.96
CA GLU A 32 -18.46 -15.06 6.50
C GLU A 32 -17.10 -14.38 6.72
N LEU A 33 -16.33 -14.21 5.64
CA LEU A 33 -15.01 -13.57 5.71
C LEU A 33 -14.88 -12.51 4.61
N PRO A 34 -14.78 -11.20 4.97
CA PRO A 34 -14.64 -10.14 3.98
C PRO A 34 -13.38 -10.30 3.11
N GLN A 35 -13.45 -9.88 1.84
CA GLN A 35 -12.31 -9.90 0.91
C GLN A 35 -11.09 -9.15 1.45
N THR A 36 -11.32 -8.07 2.22
CA THR A 36 -10.27 -7.30 2.90
C THR A 36 -9.43 -8.13 3.89
N ILE A 37 -9.91 -9.32 4.29
CA ILE A 37 -9.20 -10.28 5.12
C ILE A 37 -8.70 -11.48 4.31
N VAL A 38 -9.51 -12.01 3.39
CA VAL A 38 -9.14 -13.20 2.57
C VAL A 38 -7.98 -12.91 1.62
N GLU A 39 -8.00 -11.80 0.89
CA GLU A 39 -6.98 -11.49 -0.11
C GLU A 39 -5.58 -11.39 0.50
N PRO A 40 -5.36 -10.70 1.64
CA PRO A 40 -4.07 -10.72 2.33
C PRO A 40 -3.62 -12.13 2.77
N ILE A 41 -4.54 -13.03 3.14
CA ILE A 41 -4.21 -14.40 3.54
C ILE A 41 -3.70 -15.21 2.34
N LEU A 42 -4.40 -15.12 1.20
CA LEU A 42 -4.02 -15.80 -0.03
C LEU A 42 -2.71 -15.26 -0.61
N LEU A 43 -2.56 -13.93 -0.64
CA LEU A 43 -1.33 -13.27 -1.06
C LEU A 43 -0.16 -13.69 -0.18
N ARG A 44 -0.35 -13.67 1.15
CA ARG A 44 0.64 -14.17 2.12
C ARG A 44 1.08 -15.59 1.79
N TYR A 45 0.13 -16.48 1.53
CA TYR A 45 0.44 -17.87 1.23
C TYR A 45 1.24 -17.98 -0.07
N ALA A 46 0.80 -17.31 -1.14
CA ALA A 46 1.44 -17.34 -2.44
C ALA A 46 2.89 -16.82 -2.38
N THR A 47 3.12 -15.66 -1.77
CA THR A 47 4.47 -15.06 -1.70
C THR A 47 5.42 -15.88 -0.81
N GLN A 48 4.92 -16.45 0.30
CA GLN A 48 5.70 -17.36 1.15
C GLN A 48 6.12 -18.66 0.47
N HIS A 49 5.45 -19.04 -0.63
CA HIS A 49 5.75 -20.22 -1.44
C HIS A 49 6.40 -19.86 -2.79
N GLY A 50 7.02 -18.68 -2.88
CA GLY A 50 7.86 -18.30 -4.02
C GLY A 50 7.10 -17.73 -5.22
N PHE A 51 5.83 -17.34 -5.06
CA PHE A 51 5.10 -16.62 -6.10
C PHE A 51 5.40 -15.11 -6.03
N PRO A 52 6.08 -14.52 -7.02
CA PRO A 52 6.36 -13.11 -7.00
C PRO A 52 5.10 -12.30 -7.30
N CYS A 53 4.83 -11.29 -6.48
CA CYS A 53 3.72 -10.37 -6.66
C CYS A 53 4.25 -8.96 -6.87
N ARG A 54 3.58 -8.16 -7.71
CA ARG A 54 3.92 -6.75 -7.95
C ARG A 54 2.67 -5.88 -7.96
N PHE A 55 2.54 -5.00 -6.97
CA PHE A 55 1.51 -3.96 -6.95
C PHE A 55 1.95 -2.70 -7.68
N GLY A 56 1.01 -1.81 -8.03
CA GLY A 56 1.33 -0.57 -8.75
C GLY A 56 1.72 -0.76 -10.22
N SER A 57 1.63 -1.99 -10.73
CA SER A 57 1.84 -2.33 -12.14
C SER A 57 0.51 -2.45 -12.87
N ARG A 58 0.39 -1.84 -14.05
CA ARG A 58 -0.81 -1.84 -14.88
C ARG A 58 -0.54 -2.46 -16.24
N LEU A 59 -1.38 -3.42 -16.65
CA LEU A 59 -1.35 -3.95 -18.01
C LEU A 59 -1.69 -2.84 -19.03
N VAL A 60 -0.76 -2.59 -19.95
CA VAL A 60 -0.97 -1.68 -21.09
C VAL A 60 -1.57 -2.42 -22.27
N ARG A 61 -0.93 -3.51 -22.69
CA ARG A 61 -1.40 -4.37 -23.77
C ARG A 61 -0.65 -5.69 -23.74
N PHE A 62 -1.09 -6.66 -24.52
CA PHE A 62 -0.30 -7.85 -24.82
C PHE A 62 -0.30 -8.17 -26.31
N ASP A 63 0.55 -9.09 -26.75
CA ASP A 63 0.61 -9.63 -28.09
C ASP A 63 0.70 -11.16 -27.97
N ASP A 64 -0.34 -11.84 -28.42
CA ASP A 64 -0.49 -13.30 -28.44
C ASP A 64 -0.32 -13.90 -29.84
N SER A 65 0.23 -13.14 -30.81
CA SER A 65 0.47 -13.62 -32.18
C SER A 65 1.57 -14.69 -32.26
N ALA A 66 2.47 -14.75 -31.28
CA ALA A 66 3.50 -15.77 -31.20
C ALA A 66 2.94 -17.13 -30.73
N VAL A 67 3.46 -18.21 -31.31
CA VAL A 67 2.93 -19.57 -31.07
C VAL A 67 3.34 -20.13 -29.71
N ASP A 68 4.50 -19.74 -29.19
CA ASP A 68 5.13 -20.30 -27.99
C ASP A 68 5.05 -19.39 -26.75
N HIS A 69 4.66 -18.12 -26.90
CA HIS A 69 4.64 -17.15 -25.81
C HIS A 69 3.65 -16.00 -26.05
N VAL A 70 3.41 -15.22 -24.99
CA VAL A 70 2.70 -13.94 -25.02
C VAL A 70 3.68 -12.86 -24.60
N MET A 71 3.73 -11.76 -25.36
CA MET A 71 4.49 -10.57 -24.98
C MET A 71 3.56 -9.58 -24.31
N VAL A 72 3.87 -9.19 -23.08
CA VAL A 72 3.01 -8.32 -22.25
C VAL A 72 3.71 -7.00 -22.01
N GLU A 73 3.02 -5.90 -22.26
CA GLU A 73 3.48 -4.56 -21.90
C GLU A 73 2.81 -4.11 -20.59
N VAL A 74 3.63 -3.83 -19.60
CA VAL A 74 3.21 -3.41 -18.26
C VAL A 74 3.79 -2.05 -17.97
N GLU A 75 2.93 -1.10 -17.60
CA GLU A 75 3.33 0.18 -17.06
C GLU A 75 3.54 0.04 -15.56
N ASP A 76 4.73 0.39 -15.10
CA ASP A 76 4.95 0.68 -13.69
C ASP A 76 4.48 2.09 -13.40
N ARG A 77 3.45 2.20 -12.57
CA ARG A 77 2.84 3.50 -12.25
C ARG A 77 3.69 4.32 -11.29
N ILE A 78 4.78 3.76 -10.77
CA ILE A 78 5.70 4.39 -9.82
C ILE A 78 6.80 5.11 -10.59
N TYR A 79 7.42 4.45 -11.57
CA TYR A 79 8.45 5.03 -12.45
C TYR A 79 7.91 5.62 -13.75
N GLY A 80 6.66 5.33 -14.11
CA GLY A 80 6.05 5.73 -15.39
C GLY A 80 6.70 5.05 -16.60
N THR A 81 7.41 3.94 -16.39
CA THR A 81 8.11 3.19 -17.43
C THR A 81 7.24 2.04 -17.93
N ILE A 82 7.34 1.77 -19.23
CA ILE A 82 6.72 0.60 -19.86
C ILE A 82 7.76 -0.49 -19.98
N GLN A 83 7.44 -1.67 -19.50
CA GLN A 83 8.26 -2.87 -19.65
C GLN A 83 7.58 -3.95 -20.45
N LYS A 84 8.41 -4.76 -21.12
CA LYS A 84 7.98 -5.93 -21.89
C LYS A 84 8.33 -7.20 -21.13
N ILE A 85 7.32 -8.02 -20.85
CA ILE A 85 7.44 -9.30 -20.16
C ILE A 85 7.09 -10.40 -21.15
N LYS A 86 7.99 -11.36 -21.34
CA LYS A 86 7.72 -12.58 -22.10
C LYS A 86 7.20 -13.64 -21.15
N CYS A 87 5.98 -14.13 -21.36
CA CYS A 87 5.40 -15.22 -20.57
C CYS A 87 4.85 -16.34 -21.46
N LYS A 88 4.80 -17.57 -20.94
CA LYS A 88 4.20 -18.71 -21.67
C LYS A 88 2.67 -18.66 -21.71
N TYR A 89 2.09 -18.09 -20.66
CA TYR A 89 0.65 -17.96 -20.47
C TYR A 89 0.33 -16.60 -19.86
N LEU A 90 -0.84 -16.07 -20.19
CA LEU A 90 -1.40 -14.87 -19.56
C LEU A 90 -2.72 -15.24 -18.89
N PHE A 91 -2.80 -15.05 -17.58
CA PHE A 91 -4.01 -15.29 -16.80
C PHE A 91 -4.75 -13.98 -16.54
N GLY A 92 -5.92 -13.80 -17.14
CA GLY A 92 -6.76 -12.60 -17.04
C GLY A 92 -7.68 -12.63 -15.82
N ALA A 93 -7.15 -12.20 -14.68
CA ALA A 93 -7.88 -12.00 -13.43
C ALA A 93 -8.05 -10.50 -13.10
N ASP A 94 -8.24 -9.65 -14.12
CA ASP A 94 -8.26 -8.18 -14.04
C ASP A 94 -9.66 -7.57 -13.83
N GLY A 95 -10.63 -8.40 -13.44
CA GLY A 95 -11.94 -7.98 -12.93
C GLY A 95 -12.98 -7.59 -13.99
N ALA A 96 -14.11 -7.03 -13.54
CA ALA A 96 -15.28 -6.76 -14.37
C ALA A 96 -15.06 -5.80 -15.56
N LYS A 97 -13.98 -5.02 -15.57
CA LYS A 97 -13.59 -4.16 -16.69
C LYS A 97 -12.35 -4.70 -17.41
N SER A 98 -12.25 -6.02 -17.49
CA SER A 98 -11.08 -6.74 -18.01
C SER A 98 -10.64 -6.18 -19.35
N ARG A 99 -9.42 -5.64 -19.36
CA ARG A 99 -8.74 -5.20 -20.57
C ARG A 99 -8.32 -6.39 -21.40
N ILE A 100 -8.01 -7.51 -20.73
CA ILE A 100 -7.58 -8.75 -21.39
C ILE A 100 -8.71 -9.30 -22.25
N VAL A 101 -9.91 -9.44 -21.68
CA VAL A 101 -11.11 -9.89 -22.40
C VAL A 101 -11.41 -8.99 -23.60
N GLN A 102 -11.34 -7.66 -23.41
CA GLN A 102 -11.57 -6.68 -24.48
C GLN A 102 -10.55 -6.81 -25.61
N GLN A 103 -9.25 -6.89 -25.29
CA GLN A 103 -8.19 -6.96 -26.29
C GLN A 103 -8.18 -8.31 -27.02
N LEU A 104 -8.48 -9.40 -26.31
CA LEU A 104 -8.57 -10.74 -26.89
C LEU A 104 -9.78 -10.90 -27.82
N GLY A 105 -10.78 -10.02 -27.64
CA GLY A 105 -12.05 -10.05 -28.37
C GLY A 105 -12.90 -11.26 -27.99
N LEU A 106 -12.89 -11.65 -26.71
CA LEU A 106 -13.75 -12.76 -26.25
C LEU A 106 -15.22 -12.34 -26.35
N PRO A 107 -16.10 -13.13 -27.00
CA PRO A 107 -17.51 -12.83 -27.08
C PRO A 107 -18.15 -12.80 -25.69
N LEU A 108 -18.90 -11.74 -25.40
CA LEU A 108 -19.65 -11.56 -24.16
C LEU A 108 -21.14 -11.61 -24.47
N ASN A 109 -21.85 -12.51 -23.81
CA ASN A 109 -23.30 -12.50 -23.76
C ASN A 109 -23.72 -11.49 -22.69
N VAL A 110 -24.25 -10.35 -23.14
CA VAL A 110 -24.68 -9.22 -22.30
C VAL A 110 -26.20 -9.15 -22.32
N GLN A 111 -26.83 -9.35 -21.17
CA GLN A 111 -28.25 -9.14 -20.97
C GLN A 111 -28.53 -7.71 -20.46
N PRO A 112 -29.78 -7.21 -20.57
CA PRO A 112 -30.15 -5.90 -20.03
C PRO A 112 -29.82 -5.76 -18.54
N SER A 113 -29.27 -4.61 -18.15
CA SER A 113 -28.95 -4.30 -16.75
C SER A 113 -30.20 -4.33 -15.86
N GLN A 114 -30.06 -4.83 -14.63
CA GLN A 114 -31.13 -4.83 -13.62
C GLN A 114 -31.11 -3.57 -12.71
N GLY A 115 -30.36 -2.55 -13.10
CA GLY A 115 -30.37 -1.23 -12.44
C GLY A 115 -29.02 -0.81 -11.88
N ILE A 116 -29.07 0.22 -11.04
CA ILE A 116 -27.90 0.87 -10.43
C ILE A 116 -28.02 0.74 -8.91
N ALA A 117 -26.88 0.52 -8.25
CA ALA A 117 -26.78 0.44 -6.81
C ALA A 117 -25.67 1.35 -6.29
N LEU A 118 -25.83 1.81 -5.05
CA LEU A 118 -24.85 2.55 -4.28
C LEU A 118 -24.44 1.73 -3.07
N ASN A 119 -23.18 1.33 -3.02
CA ASN A 119 -22.58 0.72 -1.84
C ASN A 119 -22.09 1.80 -0.90
N VAL A 120 -22.54 1.78 0.34
CA VAL A 120 -22.14 2.70 1.40
C VAL A 120 -21.54 1.89 2.54
N LEU A 121 -20.22 1.88 2.65
CA LEU A 121 -19.53 1.30 3.81
C LEU A 121 -19.60 2.30 4.95
N LEU A 122 -20.10 1.86 6.11
CA LEU A 122 -20.26 2.72 7.26
C LEU A 122 -19.92 2.00 8.58
N ARG A 123 -19.54 2.80 9.56
CA ARG A 123 -19.38 2.38 10.96
C ARG A 123 -20.58 2.88 11.76
N ALA A 124 -21.31 1.96 12.36
CA ALA A 124 -22.44 2.24 13.25
C ALA A 124 -22.59 1.07 14.23
N ASP A 125 -22.70 1.39 15.52
CA ASP A 125 -22.99 0.38 16.54
C ASP A 125 -24.48 0.02 16.50
N LEU A 126 -24.78 -1.15 15.93
CA LEU A 126 -26.14 -1.70 15.88
C LEU A 126 -26.28 -2.91 16.82
N SER A 127 -25.38 -3.09 17.78
CA SER A 127 -25.37 -4.26 18.68
C SER A 127 -26.68 -4.43 19.44
N ASP A 128 -27.26 -3.33 19.95
CA ASP A 128 -28.55 -3.35 20.65
C ASP A 128 -29.70 -3.80 19.75
N ILE A 129 -29.71 -3.36 18.49
CA ILE A 129 -30.71 -3.81 17.51
C ILE A 129 -30.50 -5.31 17.23
N MET A 130 -29.26 -5.76 17.10
CA MET A 130 -28.94 -7.14 16.73
C MET A 130 -29.23 -8.17 17.81
N LYS A 131 -29.37 -7.79 19.08
CA LYS A 131 -29.75 -8.71 20.18
C LYS A 131 -31.00 -9.54 19.90
N THR A 132 -31.98 -8.99 19.18
CA THR A 132 -33.28 -9.65 18.90
C THR A 132 -33.50 -10.01 17.42
N ARG A 133 -32.60 -9.58 16.54
CA ARG A 133 -32.72 -9.73 15.07
C ARG A 133 -31.38 -9.97 14.38
N VAL A 134 -30.60 -10.86 14.98
CA VAL A 134 -29.36 -11.40 14.41
C VAL A 134 -29.63 -11.88 12.98
N GLY A 135 -28.89 -11.32 12.03
CA GLY A 135 -28.94 -11.68 10.62
C GLY A 135 -27.71 -11.11 9.90
N ASN A 136 -27.25 -11.81 8.87
CA ASN A 136 -26.12 -11.33 8.05
C ASN A 136 -26.57 -10.28 7.02
N LEU A 137 -27.81 -10.39 6.56
CA LEU A 137 -28.45 -9.51 5.58
C LEU A 137 -29.80 -9.05 6.11
N HIS A 138 -30.08 -7.75 6.01
CA HIS A 138 -31.36 -7.16 6.34
C HIS A 138 -31.87 -6.34 5.15
N TYR A 139 -32.99 -6.78 4.57
CA TYR A 139 -33.67 -6.06 3.51
C TYR A 139 -34.59 -5.02 4.14
N VAL A 140 -34.36 -3.75 3.83
CA VAL A 140 -35.04 -2.60 4.43
C VAL A 140 -35.85 -1.88 3.35
N ILE A 141 -37.16 -1.79 3.57
CA ILE A 141 -38.11 -1.10 2.70
C ILE A 141 -39.02 -0.16 3.50
N GLN A 142 -39.52 0.88 2.85
CA GLN A 142 -40.46 1.85 3.44
C GLN A 142 -41.60 2.15 2.45
N PRO A 143 -42.60 1.26 2.31
CA PRO A 143 -43.70 1.44 1.35
C PRO A 143 -44.62 2.62 1.69
N ASP A 144 -44.65 3.06 2.95
CA ASP A 144 -45.55 4.09 3.50
C ASP A 144 -45.01 5.53 3.41
N VAL A 145 -43.85 5.74 2.77
CA VAL A 145 -43.24 7.06 2.54
C VAL A 145 -43.01 7.32 1.05
N GLU A 146 -42.87 8.59 0.67
CA GLU A 146 -42.54 8.96 -0.72
C GLU A 146 -41.24 8.30 -1.16
N MET A 147 -41.25 7.64 -2.32
CA MET A 147 -40.09 6.85 -2.78
C MET A 147 -38.95 7.80 -3.18
N PRO A 148 -37.79 7.77 -2.51
CA PRO A 148 -36.66 8.58 -2.90
C PRO A 148 -36.05 8.11 -4.23
N ASP A 149 -35.33 8.99 -4.92
CA ASP A 149 -34.63 8.67 -6.18
C ASP A 149 -33.62 7.52 -6.04
N PHE A 150 -33.07 7.35 -4.83
CA PHE A 150 -32.19 6.26 -4.44
C PHE A 150 -32.49 5.84 -2.99
N ALA A 151 -32.10 4.61 -2.64
CA ALA A 151 -32.40 3.99 -1.35
C ALA A 151 -33.90 3.71 -1.11
N GLY A 152 -34.71 3.61 -2.17
CA GLY A 152 -36.13 3.22 -2.03
C GLY A 152 -36.28 1.85 -1.35
N TRP A 153 -35.36 0.95 -1.65
CA TRP A 153 -35.06 -0.20 -0.80
C TRP A 153 -33.55 -0.35 -0.66
N SER A 154 -33.13 -0.98 0.44
CA SER A 154 -31.71 -1.16 0.76
C SER A 154 -31.44 -2.53 1.39
N ILE A 155 -30.21 -3.02 1.23
CA ILE A 155 -29.72 -4.21 1.94
C ILE A 155 -28.65 -3.76 2.92
N MET A 156 -28.85 -4.00 4.22
CA MET A 156 -27.79 -3.85 5.21
C MET A 156 -27.09 -5.19 5.40
N ARG A 157 -25.81 -5.25 5.03
CA ARG A 157 -24.94 -6.40 5.21
C ARG A 157 -23.95 -6.14 6.33
N MET A 158 -23.81 -7.09 7.26
CA MET A 158 -22.79 -7.04 8.29
C MET A 158 -21.39 -7.25 7.69
N VAL A 159 -20.43 -6.41 8.07
CA VAL A 159 -18.99 -6.56 7.73
C VAL A 159 -18.20 -6.96 8.95
N LYS A 160 -18.43 -6.28 10.09
CA LYS A 160 -17.91 -6.68 11.40
C LYS A 160 -19.06 -6.66 12.40
N PRO A 161 -19.35 -7.78 13.08
CA PRO A 161 -20.47 -7.85 14.02
C PRO A 161 -20.16 -6.97 15.25
N TRP A 162 -20.95 -5.96 15.62
CA TRP A 162 -22.10 -5.36 14.93
C TRP A 162 -21.87 -3.87 14.67
N TYR A 163 -20.64 -3.53 14.26
CA TYR A 163 -20.09 -2.17 14.27
C TYR A 163 -19.76 -1.63 12.87
N GLU A 164 -19.59 -2.50 11.88
CA GLU A 164 -19.24 -2.12 10.51
C GLU A 164 -20.20 -2.80 9.53
N TRP A 165 -20.76 -2.00 8.62
CA TRP A 165 -21.88 -2.39 7.77
C TRP A 165 -21.67 -1.90 6.34
N LEU A 166 -22.13 -2.68 5.38
CA LEU A 166 -22.28 -2.27 3.99
C LEU A 166 -23.77 -2.09 3.70
N VAL A 167 -24.16 -0.88 3.32
CA VAL A 167 -25.53 -0.60 2.86
C VAL A 167 -25.54 -0.55 1.35
N ILE A 168 -26.31 -1.44 0.73
CA ILE A 168 -26.53 -1.45 -0.72
C ILE A 168 -27.85 -0.73 -0.97
N MET A 169 -27.78 0.49 -1.47
CA MET A 169 -28.95 1.34 -1.74
C MET A 169 -29.30 1.26 -3.23
N MET A 170 -30.57 0.96 -3.53
CA MET A 170 -31.01 0.75 -4.90
C MET A 170 -31.62 2.02 -5.47
N TYR A 171 -31.31 2.32 -6.73
CA TYR A 171 -31.87 3.48 -7.43
C TYR A 171 -33.29 3.17 -7.92
N LYS A 172 -34.10 4.21 -8.04
CA LYS A 172 -35.39 4.14 -8.70
C LYS A 172 -35.19 3.82 -10.20
N PRO A 173 -36.05 3.00 -10.84
CA PRO A 173 -35.86 2.58 -12.23
C PRO A 173 -35.81 3.72 -13.26
N ASP A 174 -36.51 4.83 -13.02
CA ASP A 174 -36.55 6.02 -13.88
C ASP A 174 -35.49 7.07 -13.52
N CYS A 175 -34.63 6.79 -12.54
CA CYS A 175 -33.55 7.69 -12.15
C CYS A 175 -32.48 7.75 -13.27
N PRO A 176 -32.02 8.95 -13.67
CA PRO A 176 -30.95 9.09 -14.66
C PRO A 176 -29.68 8.34 -14.27
N ALA A 177 -29.05 7.65 -15.23
CA ALA A 177 -27.90 6.79 -14.95
C ALA A 177 -26.66 7.57 -14.43
N ASP A 178 -26.58 8.86 -14.73
CA ASP A 178 -25.54 9.80 -14.30
C ASP A 178 -25.82 10.44 -12.92
N PHE A 179 -27.06 10.37 -12.42
CA PHE A 179 -27.42 10.91 -11.11
C PHE A 179 -26.55 10.31 -10.00
N THR A 180 -25.89 11.17 -9.22
CA THR A 180 -25.02 10.76 -8.12
C THR A 180 -25.38 11.59 -6.90
N PRO A 181 -25.85 10.97 -5.80
CA PRO A 181 -26.29 11.70 -4.62
C PRO A 181 -25.10 12.36 -3.91
N THR A 182 -25.37 13.49 -3.24
CA THR A 182 -24.36 14.15 -2.39
C THR A 182 -24.15 13.36 -1.10
N GLN A 183 -23.02 13.62 -0.42
CA GLN A 183 -22.71 12.94 0.84
C GLN A 183 -23.78 13.20 1.92
N GLU A 184 -24.34 14.41 1.96
CA GLU A 184 -25.42 14.78 2.88
C GLU A 184 -26.70 14.00 2.59
N GLN A 185 -27.06 13.85 1.30
CA GLN A 185 -28.22 13.05 0.89
C GLN A 185 -28.02 11.58 1.30
N VAL A 186 -26.82 11.02 1.10
CA VAL A 186 -26.51 9.65 1.52
C VAL A 186 -26.58 9.51 3.04
N GLN A 187 -26.04 10.47 3.79
CA GLN A 187 -26.09 10.47 5.26
C GLN A 187 -27.54 10.51 5.77
N GLU A 188 -28.41 11.28 5.12
CA GLU A 188 -29.84 11.31 5.44
C GLU A 188 -30.50 9.95 5.18
N GLN A 189 -30.22 9.32 4.03
CA GLN A 189 -30.75 7.98 3.73
C GLN A 189 -30.21 6.92 4.69
N VAL A 190 -28.94 6.97 5.08
CA VAL A 190 -28.38 6.06 6.11
C VAL A 190 -29.16 6.17 7.42
N LYS A 191 -29.42 7.39 7.90
CA LYS A 191 -30.23 7.61 9.13
C LYS A 191 -31.63 7.02 8.99
N ARG A 192 -32.27 7.18 7.83
CA ARG A 192 -33.60 6.62 7.54
C ARG A 192 -33.58 5.09 7.49
N VAL A 193 -32.62 4.50 6.79
CA VAL A 193 -32.47 3.04 6.64
C VAL A 193 -32.18 2.38 7.99
N ILE A 194 -31.35 2.98 8.86
CA ILE A 194 -31.13 2.49 10.22
C ILE A 194 -32.42 2.64 11.03
N GLY A 195 -33.08 3.78 10.94
CA GLY A 195 -34.42 4.03 11.49
C GLY A 195 -34.43 5.08 12.60
N GLY A 196 -33.74 6.21 12.35
CA GLY A 196 -33.81 7.43 13.16
C GLY A 196 -32.44 8.10 13.35
N PRO A 197 -32.40 9.38 13.78
CA PRO A 197 -31.15 10.14 14.00
C PRO A 197 -30.38 9.72 15.27
N THR A 198 -30.88 8.77 16.04
CA THR A 198 -30.38 8.41 17.38
C THR A 198 -29.10 7.59 17.38
N ILE A 199 -28.78 6.91 16.28
CA ILE A 199 -27.57 6.09 16.16
C ILE A 199 -26.55 6.84 15.29
N PRO A 200 -25.38 7.22 15.84
CA PRO A 200 -24.30 7.78 15.05
C PRO A 200 -23.83 6.79 13.99
N ALA A 201 -23.79 7.23 12.74
CA ALA A 201 -23.28 6.47 11.61
C ALA A 201 -22.22 7.31 10.87
N GLU A 202 -21.01 6.75 10.78
CA GLU A 202 -19.87 7.34 10.05
C GLU A 202 -19.77 6.66 8.68
N ILE A 203 -19.96 7.40 7.59
CA ILE A 203 -19.72 6.90 6.24
C ILE A 203 -18.20 6.84 6.01
N LEU A 204 -17.71 5.65 5.68
CA LEU A 204 -16.30 5.40 5.38
C LEU A 204 -16.02 5.46 3.88
N ARG A 205 -16.97 4.99 3.06
CA ARG A 205 -16.79 4.90 1.60
C ARG A 205 -18.14 4.80 0.88
N ILE A 206 -18.21 5.39 -0.31
CA ILE A 206 -19.36 5.34 -1.21
C ILE A 206 -18.88 4.87 -2.59
N ASP A 207 -19.46 3.79 -3.12
CA ASP A 207 -19.14 3.24 -4.44
C ASP A 207 -20.42 3.00 -5.26
N LYS A 208 -20.54 3.68 -6.40
CA LYS A 208 -21.64 3.49 -7.35
C LYS A 208 -21.30 2.40 -8.36
N TRP A 209 -22.22 1.47 -8.61
CA TRP A 209 -22.01 0.36 -9.55
C TRP A 209 -23.29 -0.02 -10.30
N ILE A 210 -23.11 -0.72 -11.43
CA ILE A 210 -24.20 -1.18 -12.30
C ILE A 210 -24.36 -2.69 -12.12
N ILE A 211 -25.61 -3.14 -11.99
CA ILE A 211 -25.94 -4.55 -11.89
C ILE A 211 -25.87 -5.17 -13.29
N ASN A 212 -24.77 -5.88 -13.54
CA ASN A 212 -24.52 -6.53 -14.82
C ASN A 212 -25.04 -7.98 -14.83
N GLU A 213 -25.53 -8.41 -15.98
CA GLU A 213 -25.82 -9.82 -16.29
C GLU A 213 -25.00 -10.18 -17.54
N ILE A 214 -23.74 -10.53 -17.32
CA ILE A 214 -22.75 -10.72 -18.39
C ILE A 214 -21.97 -12.01 -18.17
N VAL A 215 -21.84 -12.82 -19.21
CA VAL A 215 -20.96 -13.99 -19.21
C VAL A 215 -20.19 -14.08 -20.53
N ALA A 216 -18.93 -14.50 -20.49
CA ALA A 216 -18.15 -14.80 -21.68
C ALA A 216 -18.58 -16.15 -22.29
N GLU A 217 -18.64 -16.23 -23.62
CA GLU A 217 -18.97 -17.49 -24.32
C GLU A 217 -17.79 -18.49 -24.34
N SER A 218 -16.58 -17.99 -24.15
CA SER A 218 -15.36 -18.77 -23.95
C SER A 218 -14.46 -18.07 -22.94
N TYR A 219 -13.74 -18.83 -22.12
CA TYR A 219 -12.87 -18.30 -21.08
C TYR A 219 -11.41 -18.22 -21.54
N SER A 220 -11.07 -18.78 -22.70
CA SER A 220 -9.69 -18.81 -23.18
C SER A 220 -9.57 -18.76 -24.69
N LYS A 221 -8.45 -18.23 -25.15
CA LYS A 221 -8.05 -18.25 -26.56
C LYS A 221 -6.53 -18.31 -26.64
N GLY A 222 -6.00 -19.33 -27.33
CA GLY A 222 -4.56 -19.57 -27.42
C GLY A 222 -3.95 -19.77 -26.03
N ARG A 223 -3.01 -18.90 -25.65
CA ARG A 223 -2.27 -18.95 -24.38
C ARG A 223 -2.82 -18.00 -23.31
N VAL A 224 -3.98 -17.39 -23.57
CA VAL A 224 -4.62 -16.43 -22.67
C VAL A 224 -5.87 -17.06 -22.06
N TYR A 225 -5.94 -17.09 -20.73
CA TYR A 225 -7.03 -17.69 -19.95
C TYR A 225 -7.60 -16.65 -18.98
N CYS A 226 -8.87 -16.28 -19.14
CA CYS A 226 -9.55 -15.31 -18.31
C CYS A 226 -10.40 -16.01 -17.24
N LEU A 227 -10.46 -15.45 -16.03
CA LEU A 227 -11.11 -16.06 -14.87
C LEU A 227 -11.77 -15.00 -13.96
N GLY A 228 -12.73 -15.45 -13.15
CA GLY A 228 -13.45 -14.59 -12.22
C GLY A 228 -14.30 -13.52 -12.91
N ASP A 229 -14.42 -12.35 -12.29
CA ASP A 229 -15.24 -11.22 -12.78
C ASP A 229 -14.90 -10.76 -14.21
N ALA A 230 -13.72 -11.12 -14.74
CA ALA A 230 -13.39 -10.89 -16.14
C ALA A 230 -14.41 -11.53 -17.09
N VAL A 231 -14.89 -12.74 -16.75
CA VAL A 231 -15.69 -13.63 -17.61
C VAL A 231 -17.09 -13.93 -17.10
N HIS A 232 -17.42 -13.64 -15.84
CA HIS A 232 -18.78 -13.75 -15.30
C HIS A 232 -19.08 -12.56 -14.38
N ARG A 233 -20.19 -11.84 -14.61
CA ARG A 233 -20.57 -10.63 -13.87
C ARG A 233 -22.04 -10.71 -13.54
N HIS A 234 -22.35 -10.58 -12.27
CA HIS A 234 -23.68 -10.80 -11.73
C HIS A 234 -23.89 -9.97 -10.45
N PRO A 235 -25.13 -9.76 -9.99
CA PRO A 235 -25.39 -9.15 -8.68
C PRO A 235 -24.82 -9.99 -7.53
N PRO A 236 -24.64 -9.41 -6.33
CA PRO A 236 -24.07 -10.11 -5.18
C PRO A 236 -24.98 -11.19 -4.56
N MET A 237 -26.18 -11.42 -5.11
CA MET A 237 -27.12 -12.43 -4.63
C MET A 237 -26.47 -13.82 -4.57
N ASN A 238 -26.89 -14.62 -3.59
CA ASN A 238 -26.31 -15.94 -3.24
C ASN A 238 -24.85 -15.93 -2.75
N GLY A 239 -24.07 -14.85 -2.92
CA GLY A 239 -22.65 -14.82 -2.52
C GLY A 239 -21.72 -15.67 -3.41
N LEU A 240 -22.10 -15.95 -4.66
CA LEU A 240 -21.41 -16.91 -5.53
C LEU A 240 -20.12 -16.39 -6.19
N GLY A 241 -19.93 -15.08 -6.31
CA GLY A 241 -18.89 -14.48 -7.16
C GLY A 241 -17.48 -14.89 -6.74
N ALA A 242 -17.04 -14.48 -5.54
CA ALA A 242 -15.71 -14.78 -5.04
C ALA A 242 -15.43 -16.30 -4.94
N ASN A 243 -16.44 -17.08 -4.55
CA ASN A 243 -16.36 -18.54 -4.49
C ASN A 243 -16.05 -19.15 -5.86
N THR A 244 -16.74 -18.67 -6.89
CA THR A 244 -16.56 -19.12 -8.28
C THR A 244 -15.19 -18.70 -8.83
N CYS A 245 -14.72 -17.48 -8.53
CA CYS A 245 -13.38 -17.01 -8.90
C CYS A 245 -12.28 -17.93 -8.37
N ILE A 246 -12.37 -18.36 -7.11
CA ILE A 246 -11.41 -19.28 -6.50
C ILE A 246 -11.47 -20.66 -7.18
N GLN A 247 -12.67 -21.15 -7.50
CA GLN A 247 -12.85 -22.42 -8.21
C GLN A 247 -12.31 -22.39 -9.64
N ASP A 248 -12.45 -21.27 -10.36
CA ASP A 248 -11.87 -21.09 -11.69
C ASP A 248 -10.34 -21.25 -11.63
N ALA A 249 -9.71 -20.58 -10.65
CA ALA A 249 -8.26 -20.69 -10.44
C ALA A 249 -7.85 -22.11 -10.04
N ALA A 250 -8.60 -22.76 -9.15
CA ALA A 250 -8.32 -24.13 -8.71
C ALA A 250 -8.40 -25.16 -9.86
N ASN A 251 -9.39 -25.02 -10.76
CA ASN A 251 -9.52 -25.87 -11.94
C ASN A 251 -8.35 -25.71 -12.91
N LEU A 252 -7.88 -24.47 -13.11
CA LEU A 252 -6.80 -24.17 -14.07
C LEU A 252 -5.40 -24.52 -13.55
N ALA A 253 -5.12 -24.23 -12.27
CA ALA A 253 -3.77 -24.28 -11.71
C ALA A 253 -3.10 -25.66 -11.84
N TRP A 254 -3.81 -26.75 -11.53
CA TRP A 254 -3.24 -28.10 -11.63
C TRP A 254 -3.02 -28.54 -13.07
N LYS A 255 -3.89 -28.12 -14.00
CA LYS A 255 -3.77 -28.41 -15.42
C LYS A 255 -2.52 -27.75 -16.00
N VAL A 256 -2.32 -26.47 -15.70
CA VAL A 256 -1.09 -25.73 -16.06
C VAL A 256 0.14 -26.40 -15.47
N ALA A 257 0.09 -26.79 -14.20
CA ALA A 257 1.21 -27.47 -13.54
C ALA A 257 1.57 -28.81 -14.22
N MET A 258 0.58 -29.61 -14.64
CA MET A 258 0.82 -30.89 -15.32
C MET A 258 1.40 -30.68 -16.73
N VAL A 259 0.90 -29.68 -17.47
CA VAL A 259 1.42 -29.35 -18.80
C VAL A 259 2.85 -28.81 -18.73
N GLU A 260 3.13 -27.91 -17.79
CA GLU A 260 4.48 -27.35 -17.61
C GLU A 260 5.50 -28.38 -17.11
N LYS A 261 5.06 -29.41 -16.39
CA LYS A 261 5.89 -30.56 -16.02
C LYS A 261 6.09 -31.56 -17.16
N GLY A 262 5.44 -31.38 -18.32
CA GLY A 262 5.47 -32.32 -19.44
C GLY A 262 4.71 -33.63 -19.19
N ILE A 263 3.89 -33.67 -18.14
CA ILE A 263 3.10 -34.86 -17.75
C ILE A 263 1.83 -34.97 -18.60
N ALA A 264 1.26 -33.83 -19.01
CA ALA A 264 0.08 -33.75 -19.86
C ALA A 264 0.35 -32.91 -21.12
N GLY A 265 -0.36 -33.23 -22.21
CA GLY A 265 -0.36 -32.41 -23.42
C GLY A 265 -1.14 -31.09 -23.23
N ALA A 266 -0.86 -30.10 -24.08
CA ALA A 266 -1.52 -28.79 -24.03
C ALA A 266 -3.05 -28.85 -24.13
N SER A 267 -3.60 -29.90 -24.76
CA SER A 267 -5.04 -30.13 -24.88
C SER A 267 -5.76 -30.29 -23.53
N LEU A 268 -5.04 -30.61 -22.45
CA LEU A 268 -5.63 -30.59 -21.10
C LEU A 268 -6.12 -29.17 -20.73
N LEU A 269 -5.45 -28.12 -21.20
CA LEU A 269 -5.84 -26.73 -20.92
C LEU A 269 -7.13 -26.33 -21.65
N ASP A 270 -7.44 -26.96 -22.78
CA ASP A 270 -8.68 -26.70 -23.53
C ASP A 270 -9.93 -27.06 -22.70
N THR A 271 -9.78 -28.01 -21.76
CA THR A 271 -10.86 -28.40 -20.84
C THR A 271 -11.24 -27.29 -19.86
N TYR A 272 -10.39 -26.28 -19.64
CA TYR A 272 -10.69 -25.19 -18.71
C TYR A 272 -11.97 -24.44 -19.11
N SER A 273 -12.03 -23.97 -20.36
CA SER A 273 -13.20 -23.22 -20.83
C SER A 273 -14.45 -24.11 -20.88
N VAL A 274 -14.31 -25.36 -21.34
CA VAL A 274 -15.43 -26.30 -21.45
C VAL A 274 -16.04 -26.63 -20.08
N GLU A 275 -15.22 -26.75 -19.03
CA GLU A 275 -15.69 -27.06 -17.69
C GLU A 275 -16.19 -25.83 -16.92
N ARG A 276 -15.52 -24.68 -17.06
CA ARG A 276 -15.79 -23.50 -16.21
C ARG A 276 -16.78 -22.51 -16.80
N GLN A 277 -16.88 -22.41 -18.12
CA GLN A 277 -17.84 -21.50 -18.76
C GLN A 277 -19.30 -21.84 -18.40
N PRO A 278 -19.75 -23.11 -18.43
CA PRO A 278 -21.11 -23.45 -18.02
C PRO A 278 -21.39 -23.14 -16.55
N VAL A 279 -20.40 -23.30 -15.68
CA VAL A 279 -20.54 -22.96 -14.24
C VAL A 279 -20.73 -21.45 -14.07
N GLY A 280 -19.89 -20.63 -14.68
CA GLY A 280 -20.04 -19.17 -14.58
C GLY A 280 -21.35 -18.67 -15.23
N ALA A 281 -21.80 -19.28 -16.33
CA ALA A 281 -23.11 -18.98 -16.91
C ALA A 281 -24.27 -19.32 -15.94
N GLY A 282 -24.22 -20.49 -15.30
CA GLY A 282 -25.20 -20.89 -14.28
C GLY A 282 -25.21 -19.95 -13.07
N VAL A 283 -24.05 -19.52 -12.60
CA VAL A 283 -23.93 -18.54 -11.50
C VAL A 283 -24.54 -17.19 -11.89
N VAL A 284 -24.24 -16.68 -13.09
CA VAL A 284 -24.83 -15.43 -13.60
C VAL A 284 -26.36 -15.54 -13.67
N GLN A 285 -26.87 -16.65 -14.21
CA GLN A 285 -28.31 -16.89 -14.30
C GLN A 285 -28.96 -16.96 -12.91
N ARG A 286 -28.38 -17.71 -11.97
CA ARG A 286 -28.92 -17.93 -10.63
C ARG A 286 -28.95 -16.64 -9.81
N ALA A 287 -27.84 -15.90 -9.73
CA ALA A 287 -27.79 -14.66 -8.97
C ALA A 287 -28.79 -13.61 -9.50
N ASN A 288 -28.95 -13.52 -10.82
CA ASN A 288 -29.94 -12.62 -11.42
C ASN A 288 -31.38 -13.10 -11.22
N ALA A 289 -31.64 -14.41 -11.23
CA ALA A 289 -32.95 -14.97 -10.89
C ALA A 289 -33.32 -14.70 -9.42
N SER A 290 -32.37 -14.83 -8.49
CA SER A 290 -32.60 -14.56 -7.07
C SER A 290 -33.00 -13.10 -6.83
N LEU A 291 -32.37 -12.15 -7.53
CA LEU A 291 -32.79 -10.73 -7.47
C LEU A 291 -34.26 -10.55 -7.91
N ARG A 292 -34.70 -11.27 -8.96
CA ARG A 292 -36.08 -11.21 -9.47
C ARG A 292 -37.08 -11.88 -8.53
N GLU A 293 -36.66 -12.88 -7.78
CA GLU A 293 -37.49 -13.59 -6.77
C GLU A 293 -37.85 -12.71 -5.56
N HIS A 294 -37.22 -11.54 -5.38
CA HIS A 294 -37.65 -10.55 -4.39
C HIS A 294 -38.83 -9.68 -4.86
N ILE A 295 -39.10 -9.60 -6.17
CA ILE A 295 -40.18 -8.77 -6.72
C ILE A 295 -41.56 -9.14 -6.12
N PRO A 296 -41.94 -10.43 -5.98
CA PRO A 296 -43.17 -10.82 -5.31
C PRO A 296 -43.27 -10.35 -3.84
N ILE A 297 -42.16 -10.24 -3.11
CA ILE A 297 -42.16 -9.67 -1.76
C ILE A 297 -42.53 -8.19 -1.82
N PHE A 298 -41.88 -7.44 -2.71
CA PHE A 298 -42.16 -6.02 -2.91
C PHE A 298 -43.61 -5.78 -3.32
N ASP A 299 -44.13 -6.55 -4.27
CA ASP A 299 -45.54 -6.49 -4.69
C ASP A 299 -46.50 -6.83 -3.54
N THR A 300 -46.17 -7.86 -2.77
CA THR A 300 -47.01 -8.30 -1.65
C THR A 300 -47.09 -7.22 -0.56
N LEU A 301 -46.00 -6.50 -0.33
CA LEU A 301 -45.94 -5.36 0.61
C LEU A 301 -46.49 -4.06 0.01
N GLY A 302 -46.98 -4.10 -1.23
CA GLY A 302 -47.54 -2.95 -1.94
C GLY A 302 -46.49 -1.99 -2.50
N PHE A 303 -45.20 -2.29 -2.38
CA PHE A 303 -44.08 -1.39 -2.68
C PHE A 303 -44.00 -0.98 -4.16
N LEU A 304 -44.58 -1.77 -5.07
CA LEU A 304 -44.55 -1.52 -6.51
C LEU A 304 -45.67 -0.58 -7.00
N ASP A 305 -46.62 -0.20 -6.15
CA ASP A 305 -47.66 0.78 -6.53
C ASP A 305 -47.01 2.16 -6.74
N PRO A 306 -47.28 2.85 -7.87
CA PRO A 306 -46.63 4.12 -8.19
C PRO A 306 -47.09 5.27 -7.27
N SER A 307 -48.21 5.13 -6.57
CA SER A 307 -48.79 6.17 -5.71
C SER A 307 -48.55 5.88 -4.23
N LEU A 308 -48.21 6.90 -3.44
CA LEU A 308 -48.07 6.76 -1.99
C LEU A 308 -49.33 6.21 -1.32
N GLU A 309 -50.51 6.70 -1.72
CA GLU A 309 -51.79 6.25 -1.18
C GLU A 309 -52.09 4.80 -1.56
N GLY A 310 -51.77 4.37 -2.79
CA GLY A 310 -51.88 2.98 -3.21
C GLY A 310 -50.96 2.06 -2.40
N ARG A 311 -49.68 2.43 -2.24
CA ARG A 311 -48.72 1.66 -1.41
C ARG A 311 -49.22 1.52 0.03
N LYS A 312 -49.68 2.60 0.67
CA LYS A 312 -50.26 2.58 2.02
C LYS A 312 -51.51 1.71 2.11
N ALA A 313 -52.42 1.82 1.14
CA ALA A 313 -53.65 1.03 1.10
C ALA A 313 -53.36 -0.47 0.96
N GLN A 314 -52.40 -0.85 0.10
CA GLN A 314 -51.97 -2.24 -0.06
C GLN A 314 -51.29 -2.78 1.21
N LEU A 315 -50.43 -1.97 1.84
CA LEU A 315 -49.77 -2.34 3.10
C LEU A 315 -50.79 -2.56 4.23
N ALA A 316 -51.81 -1.69 4.34
CA ALA A 316 -52.84 -1.76 5.37
C ALA A 316 -53.64 -3.08 5.32
N ILE A 317 -53.75 -3.73 4.16
CA ILE A 317 -54.42 -5.04 4.02
C ILE A 317 -53.80 -6.08 4.96
N LEU A 318 -52.50 -6.01 5.26
CA LEU A 318 -51.84 -6.94 6.17
C LEU A 318 -52.39 -6.88 7.60
N ASP A 319 -52.86 -5.72 8.04
CA ASP A 319 -53.39 -5.50 9.39
C ASP A 319 -54.92 -5.72 9.46
N GLU A 320 -55.56 -5.98 8.33
CA GLU A 320 -57.01 -6.19 8.30
C GLU A 320 -57.43 -7.56 8.85
N GLU A 321 -58.53 -7.54 9.61
CA GLU A 321 -59.28 -8.70 10.07
C GLU A 321 -60.28 -9.16 8.99
N SER A 322 -59.78 -9.47 7.79
CA SER A 322 -60.58 -9.84 6.63
C SER A 322 -60.01 -11.05 5.89
N ASP A 323 -60.82 -11.68 5.03
CA ASP A 323 -60.38 -12.78 4.17
C ASP A 323 -59.23 -12.35 3.25
N ARG A 324 -59.30 -11.12 2.71
CA ARG A 324 -58.23 -10.55 1.89
C ARG A 324 -56.95 -10.32 2.70
N GLY A 325 -57.05 -9.85 3.95
CA GLY A 325 -55.90 -9.69 4.84
C GLY A 325 -55.24 -11.02 5.18
N ARG A 326 -56.05 -12.06 5.47
CA ARG A 326 -55.55 -13.43 5.68
C ARG A 326 -54.83 -13.98 4.46
N VAL A 327 -55.40 -13.82 3.26
CA VAL A 327 -54.76 -14.25 2.00
C VAL A 327 -53.45 -13.50 1.77
N ARG A 328 -53.42 -12.18 1.99
CA ARG A 328 -52.21 -11.35 1.82
C ARG A 328 -51.09 -11.73 2.79
N ARG A 329 -51.40 -11.94 4.08
CA ARG A 329 -50.42 -12.41 5.07
C ARG A 329 -49.86 -13.79 4.71
N ARG A 330 -50.70 -14.71 4.23
CA ARG A 330 -50.24 -16.02 3.78
C ARG A 330 -49.32 -15.91 2.57
N ARG A 331 -49.72 -15.13 1.55
CA ARG A 331 -48.89 -14.87 0.38
C ARG A 331 -47.53 -14.30 0.77
N LEU A 332 -47.47 -13.37 1.73
CA LEU A 332 -46.21 -12.80 2.22
C LEU A 332 -45.27 -13.87 2.79
N MET A 333 -45.80 -14.79 3.58
CA MET A 333 -44.99 -15.90 4.12
C MET A 333 -44.52 -16.83 2.99
N ASP A 334 -45.40 -17.16 2.06
CA ASP A 334 -45.07 -18.05 0.93
C ASP A 334 -43.94 -17.44 0.07
N VAL A 335 -44.02 -16.15 -0.28
CA VAL A 335 -42.97 -15.49 -1.11
C VAL A 335 -41.66 -15.26 -0.35
N ILE A 336 -41.69 -15.14 0.98
CA ILE A 336 -40.46 -15.12 1.78
C ILE A 336 -39.82 -16.51 1.75
N ASP A 337 -40.59 -17.58 1.91
CA ASP A 337 -40.10 -18.96 1.83
C ASP A 337 -39.54 -19.29 0.42
N GLU A 338 -40.14 -18.73 -0.65
CA GLU A 338 -39.66 -18.85 -2.04
C GLU A 338 -38.21 -18.35 -2.21
N THR A 339 -37.74 -17.39 -1.39
CA THR A 339 -36.34 -16.90 -1.39
C THR A 339 -35.31 -17.92 -0.88
N SER A 340 -35.75 -19.12 -0.49
CA SER A 340 -34.86 -20.25 -0.20
C SER A 340 -33.88 -20.56 -1.34
N HIS A 341 -34.26 -20.25 -2.60
CA HIS A 341 -33.37 -20.39 -3.78
C HIS A 341 -32.19 -19.41 -3.80
N GLU A 342 -32.20 -18.40 -2.92
CA GLU A 342 -31.04 -17.56 -2.63
C GLU A 342 -30.26 -18.12 -1.43
N PHE A 343 -30.96 -18.36 -0.33
CA PHE A 343 -30.33 -18.57 0.97
C PHE A 343 -30.00 -20.03 1.30
N GLN A 344 -30.53 -21.00 0.55
CA GLN A 344 -30.35 -22.44 0.79
C GLN A 344 -30.07 -23.21 -0.51
N ALA A 345 -29.43 -22.54 -1.48
CA ALA A 345 -29.19 -23.03 -2.85
C ALA A 345 -28.01 -24.01 -2.98
N GLN A 346 -27.92 -25.00 -2.09
CA GLN A 346 -26.78 -25.91 -2.02
C GLN A 346 -26.52 -26.66 -3.34
N GLY A 347 -27.59 -26.95 -4.10
CA GLY A 347 -27.48 -27.56 -5.42
C GLY A 347 -26.75 -26.67 -6.43
N SER A 348 -26.95 -25.36 -6.37
CA SER A 348 -26.17 -24.40 -7.17
C SER A 348 -24.72 -24.29 -6.68
N ASP A 349 -24.50 -24.36 -5.37
CA ASP A 349 -23.19 -24.20 -4.75
C ASP A 349 -22.24 -25.39 -5.04
N MET A 350 -22.79 -26.61 -5.11
CA MET A 350 -22.00 -27.85 -5.13
C MET A 350 -22.34 -28.81 -6.29
N GLY A 351 -23.45 -28.58 -7.00
CA GLY A 351 -23.98 -29.48 -8.02
C GLY A 351 -23.32 -29.40 -9.39
N GLN A 352 -22.06 -28.95 -9.48
CA GLN A 352 -21.36 -28.86 -10.77
C GLN A 352 -21.21 -30.24 -11.44
N GLN A 353 -21.33 -30.26 -12.76
CA GLN A 353 -21.10 -31.42 -13.60
C GLN A 353 -20.16 -30.99 -14.74
N TYR A 354 -19.00 -31.62 -14.82
CA TYR A 354 -18.04 -31.41 -15.90
C TYR A 354 -18.21 -32.43 -17.01
N GLU A 355 -18.12 -31.95 -18.25
CA GLU A 355 -18.12 -32.77 -19.46
C GLU A 355 -16.96 -32.29 -20.33
N SER A 356 -15.87 -33.04 -20.35
CA SER A 356 -14.66 -32.66 -21.09
C SER A 356 -13.79 -33.89 -21.36
N SER A 357 -12.71 -33.73 -22.13
CA SER A 357 -11.71 -34.80 -22.31
C SER A 357 -10.92 -35.15 -21.04
N ALA A 358 -11.03 -34.34 -19.97
CA ALA A 358 -10.48 -34.65 -18.64
C ALA A 358 -11.47 -35.43 -17.75
N VAL A 359 -12.62 -35.83 -18.30
CA VAL A 359 -13.62 -36.69 -17.65
C VAL A 359 -13.83 -37.91 -18.54
N PHE A 360 -13.47 -39.09 -18.05
CA PHE A 360 -13.58 -40.34 -18.80
C PHE A 360 -14.90 -41.04 -18.46
N LEU A 361 -15.78 -41.18 -19.45
CA LEU A 361 -17.14 -41.70 -19.28
C LEU A 361 -17.30 -43.18 -19.65
N ASP A 362 -16.26 -43.82 -20.19
CA ASP A 362 -16.34 -45.24 -20.54
C ASP A 362 -16.52 -46.11 -19.30
N GLY A 363 -17.51 -47.01 -19.34
CA GLY A 363 -17.92 -47.83 -18.20
C GLY A 363 -18.61 -47.07 -17.05
N ALA A 364 -18.88 -45.77 -17.17
CA ALA A 364 -19.42 -44.95 -16.07
C ALA A 364 -20.89 -45.25 -15.71
N GLY A 365 -21.63 -45.93 -16.59
CA GLY A 365 -23.07 -46.16 -16.48
C GLY A 365 -23.90 -44.96 -16.94
N GLN A 366 -25.18 -44.92 -16.54
CA GLN A 366 -26.06 -43.80 -16.86
C GLN A 366 -25.82 -42.62 -15.89
N PRO A 367 -25.96 -41.36 -16.37
CA PRO A 367 -25.88 -40.20 -15.51
C PRO A 367 -27.00 -40.24 -14.44
N PRO A 368 -26.72 -39.76 -13.22
CA PRO A 368 -27.69 -39.78 -12.14
C PRO A 368 -28.86 -38.83 -12.45
N LYS A 369 -30.07 -39.22 -12.06
CA LYS A 369 -31.23 -38.34 -12.11
C LYS A 369 -31.01 -37.17 -11.14
N LEU A 370 -31.23 -35.95 -11.62
CA LEU A 370 -31.16 -34.76 -10.79
C LEU A 370 -32.30 -34.73 -9.75
N PRO A 371 -32.09 -34.08 -8.60
CA PRO A 371 -33.17 -33.78 -7.66
C PRO A 371 -34.33 -33.03 -8.34
N SER A 372 -35.52 -33.10 -7.73
CA SER A 372 -36.70 -32.37 -8.24
C SER A 372 -36.46 -30.87 -8.31
N ASP A 373 -35.63 -30.35 -7.41
CA ASP A 373 -35.14 -28.97 -7.41
C ASP A 373 -33.61 -28.98 -7.29
N PRO A 374 -32.89 -28.89 -8.43
CA PRO A 374 -31.43 -28.91 -8.45
C PRO A 374 -30.80 -27.59 -8.00
N VAL A 375 -31.59 -26.55 -7.75
CA VAL A 375 -31.07 -25.30 -7.17
C VAL A 375 -30.94 -25.48 -5.67
N LEU A 376 -31.99 -25.98 -5.01
CA LEU A 376 -32.00 -26.16 -3.55
C LEU A 376 -31.18 -27.37 -3.12
N PHE A 377 -31.37 -28.53 -3.76
CA PHE A 377 -30.84 -29.78 -3.28
C PHE A 377 -29.58 -30.18 -4.03
N TYR A 378 -28.50 -30.39 -3.28
CA TYR A 378 -27.32 -31.08 -3.76
C TYR A 378 -27.46 -32.57 -3.46
N GLU A 379 -27.17 -33.39 -4.47
CA GLU A 379 -27.19 -34.83 -4.33
C GLU A 379 -25.80 -35.40 -4.63
N PRO A 380 -25.06 -35.91 -3.62
CA PRO A 380 -23.71 -36.40 -3.79
C PRO A 380 -23.68 -37.68 -4.63
N ARG A 381 -22.75 -37.71 -5.59
CA ARG A 381 -22.59 -38.78 -6.59
C ARG A 381 -21.12 -38.94 -6.97
N THR A 382 -20.70 -40.17 -7.30
CA THR A 382 -19.36 -40.43 -7.85
C THR A 382 -19.36 -40.55 -9.37
N PHE A 383 -20.47 -40.22 -10.04
CA PHE A 383 -20.50 -40.16 -11.50
C PHE A 383 -19.38 -39.23 -12.03
N PRO A 384 -18.59 -39.65 -13.04
CA PRO A 384 -17.47 -38.83 -13.53
C PRO A 384 -17.93 -37.42 -13.94
N GLY A 385 -17.12 -36.43 -13.59
CA GLY A 385 -17.43 -35.00 -13.74
C GLY A 385 -18.16 -34.39 -12.55
N ARG A 386 -18.57 -35.19 -11.55
CA ARG A 386 -19.07 -34.69 -10.25
C ARG A 386 -17.96 -34.48 -9.25
N ARG A 387 -18.22 -33.62 -8.25
CA ARG A 387 -17.36 -33.47 -7.08
C ARG A 387 -17.38 -34.76 -6.24
N LEU A 388 -16.22 -35.17 -5.73
CA LEU A 388 -16.09 -36.31 -4.81
C LEU A 388 -17.01 -36.11 -3.59
N PRO A 389 -17.89 -37.07 -3.27
CA PRO A 389 -18.69 -37.02 -2.06
C PRO A 389 -17.86 -37.00 -0.78
N HIS A 390 -18.27 -36.17 0.18
CA HIS A 390 -17.75 -36.22 1.54
C HIS A 390 -18.23 -37.50 2.24
N ALA A 391 -17.31 -38.20 2.90
CA ALA A 391 -17.62 -39.18 3.92
C ALA A 391 -16.54 -39.15 5.00
N TRP A 392 -16.93 -39.36 6.26
CA TRP A 392 -15.98 -39.50 7.37
C TRP A 392 -15.38 -40.89 7.41
N LEU A 393 -14.06 -40.95 7.38
CA LEU A 393 -13.25 -42.15 7.46
C LEU A 393 -12.39 -42.12 8.74
N ASN A 394 -12.01 -43.30 9.21
CA ASN A 394 -11.05 -43.46 10.30
C ASN A 394 -10.22 -44.73 10.09
N THR A 395 -9.17 -44.92 10.88
CA THR A 395 -8.45 -46.20 10.95
C THR A 395 -9.21 -47.21 11.80
N SER A 396 -8.92 -48.51 11.64
CA SER A 396 -9.56 -49.62 12.38
C SER A 396 -9.44 -49.47 13.91
N VAL A 397 -8.38 -48.84 14.38
CA VAL A 397 -8.31 -48.24 15.71
C VAL A 397 -8.61 -46.75 15.57
N PRO A 398 -9.77 -46.25 16.03
CA PRO A 398 -10.17 -44.87 15.79
C PRO A 398 -9.13 -43.87 16.30
N SER A 399 -8.70 -42.97 15.42
CA SER A 399 -7.90 -41.80 15.73
C SER A 399 -8.67 -40.53 15.32
N ARG A 400 -8.01 -39.56 14.69
CA ARG A 400 -8.68 -38.37 14.13
C ARG A 400 -9.40 -38.76 12.84
N GLN A 401 -10.71 -38.47 12.77
CA GLN A 401 -11.48 -38.65 11.55
C GLN A 401 -10.91 -37.80 10.41
N VAL A 402 -10.93 -38.36 9.21
CA VAL A 402 -10.50 -37.70 7.97
C VAL A 402 -11.62 -37.78 6.94
N SER A 403 -11.82 -36.71 6.18
CA SER A 403 -12.76 -36.71 5.06
C SER A 403 -12.14 -37.41 3.85
N THR A 404 -12.95 -38.05 3.02
CA THR A 404 -12.57 -38.42 1.64
C THR A 404 -11.90 -37.26 0.89
N LEU A 405 -12.36 -36.02 1.09
CA LEU A 405 -11.81 -34.81 0.49
C LEU A 405 -10.45 -34.37 1.08
N ASP A 406 -10.10 -34.84 2.29
CA ASP A 406 -8.78 -34.57 2.88
C ASP A 406 -7.70 -35.49 2.29
N LEU A 407 -8.10 -36.71 1.89
CA LEU A 407 -7.25 -37.72 1.27
C LEU A 407 -7.00 -37.45 -0.22
N SER A 408 -7.97 -36.86 -0.92
CA SER A 408 -7.82 -36.46 -2.32
C SER A 408 -7.26 -35.04 -2.50
N GLY A 409 -6.94 -34.69 -3.75
CA GLY A 409 -6.45 -33.37 -4.11
C GLY A 409 -4.93 -33.24 -3.91
N LYS A 410 -4.48 -32.16 -3.26
CA LYS A 410 -3.06 -31.89 -2.99
C LYS A 410 -2.16 -31.88 -4.25
N GLY A 411 -2.72 -31.55 -5.41
CA GLY A 411 -1.97 -31.48 -6.67
C GLY A 411 -1.72 -32.83 -7.35
N ARG A 412 -2.38 -33.91 -6.92
CA ARG A 412 -2.22 -35.27 -7.46
C ARG A 412 -3.56 -35.98 -7.65
N PHE A 413 -3.54 -37.06 -8.41
CA PHE A 413 -4.71 -37.91 -8.58
C PHE A 413 -4.84 -38.90 -7.42
N THR A 414 -6.06 -39.34 -7.13
CA THR A 414 -6.35 -40.25 -6.01
C THR A 414 -7.35 -41.32 -6.42
N ILE A 415 -7.07 -42.57 -6.06
CA ILE A 415 -7.95 -43.71 -6.23
C ILE A 415 -8.53 -44.12 -4.88
N PHE A 416 -9.83 -44.37 -4.84
CA PHE A 416 -10.50 -45.07 -3.74
C PHE A 416 -10.99 -46.43 -4.21
N THR A 417 -10.70 -47.48 -3.44
CA THR A 417 -11.13 -48.86 -3.69
C THR A 417 -11.47 -49.57 -2.37
N GLY A 418 -11.93 -50.81 -2.41
CA GLY A 418 -12.26 -51.62 -1.23
C GLY A 418 -11.67 -53.03 -1.29
N HIS A 419 -12.36 -53.99 -0.69
CA HIS A 419 -11.93 -55.40 -0.68
C HIS A 419 -11.89 -55.99 -2.09
N GLY A 420 -10.82 -56.72 -2.42
CA GLY A 420 -10.58 -57.23 -3.78
C GLY A 420 -9.99 -56.19 -4.73
N GLY A 421 -9.81 -54.94 -4.28
CA GLY A 421 -9.24 -53.83 -5.02
C GLY A 421 -7.71 -53.75 -5.04
N GLU A 422 -7.00 -54.74 -4.48
CA GLU A 422 -5.53 -54.74 -4.41
C GLU A 422 -4.84 -54.56 -5.78
N PRO A 423 -5.37 -55.09 -6.90
CA PRO A 423 -4.85 -54.78 -8.23
C PRO A 423 -4.88 -53.28 -8.58
N TRP A 424 -5.88 -52.51 -8.10
CA TRP A 424 -5.93 -51.05 -8.30
C TRP A 424 -4.82 -50.34 -7.54
N LEU A 425 -4.51 -50.78 -6.32
CA LEU A 425 -3.39 -50.24 -5.54
C LEU A 425 -2.05 -50.44 -6.27
N LYS A 426 -1.87 -51.64 -6.86
CA LYS A 426 -0.69 -51.96 -7.67
C LYS A 426 -0.63 -51.13 -8.95
N ALA A 427 -1.76 -50.97 -9.64
CA ALA A 427 -1.85 -50.14 -10.85
C ALA A 427 -1.50 -48.68 -10.55
N ALA A 428 -2.02 -48.12 -9.45
CA ALA A 428 -1.69 -46.77 -8.99
C ALA A 428 -0.19 -46.58 -8.72
N ALA A 429 0.45 -47.56 -8.08
CA ALA A 429 1.89 -47.52 -7.82
C ALA A 429 2.72 -47.52 -9.13
N GLN A 430 2.23 -48.20 -10.17
CA GLN A 430 2.91 -48.30 -11.47
C GLN A 430 2.76 -47.05 -12.35
N THR A 431 1.73 -46.20 -12.13
CA THR A 431 1.49 -45.03 -13.00
C THR A 431 2.64 -44.02 -12.99
N ARG A 432 3.35 -43.90 -11.86
CA ARG A 432 4.48 -42.98 -11.76
C ARG A 432 5.63 -43.42 -12.68
N GLU A 433 5.89 -44.72 -12.74
CA GLU A 433 6.95 -45.28 -13.58
C GLU A 433 6.56 -45.29 -15.06
N SER A 434 5.30 -45.62 -15.38
CA SER A 434 4.84 -45.74 -16.77
C SER A 434 4.46 -44.41 -17.43
N LEU A 435 3.86 -43.47 -16.68
CA LEU A 435 3.29 -42.23 -17.21
C LEU A 435 3.89 -40.96 -16.59
N GLY A 436 4.74 -41.07 -15.56
CA GLY A 436 5.22 -39.91 -14.81
C GLY A 436 4.14 -39.21 -13.96
N VAL A 437 2.96 -39.82 -13.81
CA VAL A 437 1.82 -39.27 -13.05
C VAL A 437 1.78 -39.89 -11.65
N GLU A 438 1.77 -39.05 -10.63
CA GLU A 438 1.53 -39.49 -9.24
C GLU A 438 0.04 -39.74 -9.01
N VAL A 439 -0.29 -40.98 -8.65
CA VAL A 439 -1.61 -41.42 -8.23
C VAL A 439 -1.49 -42.02 -6.84
N THR A 440 -2.14 -41.41 -5.84
CA THR A 440 -2.30 -42.06 -4.52
C THR A 440 -3.48 -43.01 -4.55
N ALA A 441 -3.44 -44.08 -3.77
CA ALA A 441 -4.55 -45.01 -3.68
C ALA A 441 -4.84 -45.34 -2.23
N HIS A 442 -6.13 -45.36 -1.87
CA HIS A 442 -6.60 -45.63 -0.52
C HIS A 442 -7.63 -46.75 -0.53
N ALA A 443 -7.43 -47.73 0.35
CA ALA A 443 -8.33 -48.86 0.52
C ALA A 443 -9.31 -48.58 1.68
N VAL A 444 -10.61 -48.59 1.39
CA VAL A 444 -11.67 -48.31 2.35
C VAL A 444 -12.58 -49.52 2.53
N GLY A 445 -12.55 -50.12 3.71
CA GLY A 445 -13.25 -51.38 4.03
C GLY A 445 -12.89 -51.89 5.42
N PHE A 446 -13.64 -52.84 5.95
CA PHE A 446 -13.42 -53.38 7.29
C PHE A 446 -12.02 -54.01 7.42
N GLY A 447 -11.19 -53.50 8.33
CA GLY A 447 -9.80 -53.95 8.50
C GLY A 447 -8.84 -53.52 7.40
N LEU A 448 -9.23 -52.61 6.50
CA LEU A 448 -8.32 -51.99 5.52
C LEU A 448 -7.65 -50.73 6.09
N GLU A 449 -6.98 -49.96 5.24
CA GLU A 449 -6.29 -48.71 5.62
C GLU A 449 -7.26 -47.72 6.29
N TYR A 450 -8.45 -47.57 5.72
CA TYR A 450 -9.52 -46.74 6.25
C TYR A 450 -10.84 -47.52 6.35
N GLU A 451 -11.65 -47.15 7.32
CA GLU A 451 -13.01 -47.63 7.56
C GLU A 451 -13.98 -46.44 7.54
N ALA A 452 -15.13 -46.61 6.90
CA ALA A 452 -16.17 -45.59 6.89
C ALA A 452 -16.88 -45.52 8.25
N VAL A 453 -16.76 -44.39 8.96
CA VAL A 453 -17.22 -44.26 10.35
C VAL A 453 -18.72 -44.55 10.49
N TYR A 454 -19.53 -44.04 9.56
CA TYR A 454 -20.99 -44.15 9.59
C TYR A 454 -21.54 -44.91 8.38
N ASN A 455 -20.69 -45.67 7.67
CA ASN A 455 -21.01 -46.37 6.41
C ASN A 455 -21.39 -45.44 5.24
N ASP A 456 -21.19 -44.13 5.34
CA ASP A 456 -21.56 -43.17 4.28
C ASP A 456 -20.80 -43.44 2.98
N TRP A 457 -19.48 -43.69 3.05
CA TRP A 457 -18.69 -44.00 1.87
C TRP A 457 -19.21 -45.23 1.12
N TYR A 458 -19.60 -46.29 1.85
CA TYR A 458 -20.13 -47.50 1.22
C TYR A 458 -21.46 -47.25 0.49
N ARG A 459 -22.27 -46.30 0.98
CA ARG A 459 -23.51 -45.87 0.32
C ARG A 459 -23.25 -44.93 -0.87
N LEU A 460 -22.23 -44.09 -0.78
CA LEU A 460 -21.96 -43.00 -1.73
C LEU A 460 -20.99 -43.36 -2.85
N ARG A 461 -20.21 -44.45 -2.74
CA ARG A 461 -19.15 -44.77 -3.72
C ARG A 461 -19.69 -45.18 -5.10
N GLU A 462 -20.93 -45.66 -5.18
CA GLU A 462 -21.63 -46.12 -6.40
C GLU A 462 -20.84 -47.11 -7.27
N VAL A 463 -19.97 -47.91 -6.63
CA VAL A 463 -19.20 -49.00 -7.21
C VAL A 463 -19.19 -50.17 -6.22
N GLU A 464 -18.93 -51.38 -6.71
CA GLU A 464 -18.78 -52.58 -5.87
C GLU A 464 -17.52 -52.50 -5.00
N GLU A 465 -17.35 -53.46 -4.08
CA GLU A 465 -16.21 -53.48 -3.15
C GLU A 465 -14.86 -53.54 -3.87
N ASP A 466 -14.77 -54.27 -4.97
CA ASP A 466 -13.57 -54.41 -5.81
C ASP A 466 -13.48 -53.34 -6.91
N GLY A 467 -14.43 -52.39 -6.92
CA GLY A 467 -14.49 -51.25 -7.83
C GLY A 467 -13.46 -50.16 -7.52
N CYS A 468 -13.50 -49.09 -8.31
CA CYS A 468 -12.53 -48.00 -8.25
C CYS A 468 -13.18 -46.65 -8.55
N VAL A 469 -12.81 -45.62 -7.79
CA VAL A 469 -13.16 -44.21 -8.06
C VAL A 469 -11.87 -43.39 -8.18
N LEU A 470 -11.61 -42.82 -9.36
CA LEU A 470 -10.45 -41.98 -9.65
C LEU A 470 -10.82 -40.50 -9.56
N VAL A 471 -10.09 -39.75 -8.73
CA VAL A 471 -10.34 -38.36 -8.38
C VAL A 471 -9.18 -37.47 -8.83
N ARG A 472 -9.51 -36.31 -9.39
CA ARG A 472 -8.59 -35.28 -9.88
C ARG A 472 -7.99 -34.46 -8.74
N PRO A 473 -6.90 -33.71 -9.02
CA PRO A 473 -6.32 -32.75 -8.07
C PRO A 473 -7.28 -31.66 -7.55
N ASP A 474 -8.35 -31.37 -8.29
CA ASP A 474 -9.40 -30.40 -7.93
C ASP A 474 -10.63 -31.05 -7.27
N ASN A 475 -10.52 -32.31 -6.84
CA ASN A 475 -11.56 -33.10 -6.16
C ASN A 475 -12.80 -33.44 -7.01
N PHE A 476 -12.69 -33.41 -8.34
CA PHE A 476 -13.69 -33.96 -9.25
C PHE A 476 -13.36 -35.40 -9.62
N VAL A 477 -14.37 -36.26 -9.72
CA VAL A 477 -14.19 -37.63 -10.19
C VAL A 477 -13.86 -37.60 -11.68
N ALA A 478 -12.68 -38.09 -12.07
CA ALA A 478 -12.29 -38.22 -13.47
C ALA A 478 -12.86 -39.50 -14.10
N TRP A 479 -12.96 -40.58 -13.32
CA TRP A 479 -13.38 -41.89 -13.81
C TRP A 479 -13.82 -42.80 -12.66
N ARG A 480 -14.59 -43.85 -12.98
CA ARG A 480 -14.91 -44.94 -12.05
C ARG A 480 -15.07 -46.28 -12.78
N SER A 481 -14.84 -47.38 -12.07
CA SER A 481 -15.13 -48.75 -12.52
C SER A 481 -16.04 -49.44 -11.52
N GLN A 482 -17.09 -50.12 -12.01
CA GLN A 482 -18.06 -50.83 -11.17
C GLN A 482 -17.43 -51.97 -10.36
N GLY A 483 -16.50 -52.73 -10.95
CA GLY A 483 -15.77 -53.81 -10.29
C GLY A 483 -14.38 -53.97 -10.90
N MET A 484 -13.71 -55.08 -10.58
CA MET A 484 -12.42 -55.40 -11.18
C MET A 484 -12.55 -55.69 -12.68
N LEU A 485 -11.66 -55.12 -13.50
CA LEU A 485 -11.65 -55.38 -14.93
C LEU A 485 -11.02 -56.76 -15.19
N SER A 486 -11.78 -57.68 -15.81
CA SER A 486 -11.19 -58.91 -16.36
C SER A 486 -10.24 -58.52 -17.49
N GLY A 487 -8.98 -58.97 -17.40
CA GLY A 487 -7.95 -58.56 -18.36
C GLY A 487 -8.40 -58.79 -19.80
N ARG A 488 -8.45 -57.72 -20.61
CA ARG A 488 -8.43 -57.85 -22.07
C ARG A 488 -7.13 -58.55 -22.42
N GLN A 489 -7.21 -59.84 -22.74
CA GLN A 489 -6.11 -60.52 -23.41
C GLN A 489 -5.81 -59.76 -24.70
N SER A 490 -4.52 -59.53 -24.91
CA SER A 490 -3.93 -58.98 -26.12
C SER A 490 -4.25 -59.87 -27.33
N GLU A 491 -5.40 -59.64 -27.96
CA GLU A 491 -5.73 -60.12 -29.30
C GLU A 491 -5.91 -58.88 -30.17
N ASP A 492 -4.80 -58.31 -30.65
CA ASP A 492 -4.74 -57.43 -31.83
C ASP A 492 -3.27 -57.10 -32.19
N GLU A 493 -2.36 -58.06 -32.05
CA GLU A 493 -0.98 -57.96 -32.56
C GLU A 493 -0.76 -58.64 -33.92
N ASP A 494 -1.79 -59.23 -34.55
CA ASP A 494 -1.57 -59.96 -35.80
C ASP A 494 -2.74 -59.87 -36.78
N ASN A 495 -2.88 -58.70 -37.43
CA ASN A 495 -3.44 -58.61 -38.77
C ASN A 495 -2.98 -57.33 -39.45
N GLY A 496 -1.76 -57.37 -39.99
CA GLY A 496 -1.31 -56.40 -40.97
C GLY A 496 -2.06 -56.57 -42.29
N SER A 497 -2.72 -55.52 -42.76
CA SER A 497 -2.92 -55.31 -44.20
C SER A 497 -3.06 -53.82 -44.54
N GLN A 498 -1.96 -53.28 -45.08
CA GLN A 498 -1.90 -52.32 -46.18
C GLN A 498 -2.90 -51.14 -46.16
N MET A 499 -2.46 -49.99 -45.64
CA MET A 499 -3.02 -48.70 -46.03
C MET A 499 -1.91 -47.78 -46.57
N ASP A 500 -1.71 -47.94 -47.89
CA ASP A 500 -1.17 -47.04 -48.91
C ASP A 500 -0.14 -45.95 -48.51
N THR A 501 1.13 -46.35 -48.36
CA THR A 501 2.31 -45.45 -48.37
C THR A 501 2.45 -44.62 -49.65
N ALA A 502 1.77 -44.95 -50.75
CA ALA A 502 1.79 -44.15 -51.99
C ALA A 502 0.82 -42.95 -51.96
N SER A 503 -0.08 -42.88 -50.98
CA SER A 503 -0.96 -41.72 -50.73
C SER A 503 -0.26 -40.65 -49.87
N LEU A 504 0.50 -41.06 -48.86
CA LEU A 504 1.32 -40.17 -48.00
C LEU A 504 2.48 -39.52 -48.77
N LEU A 505 3.11 -40.24 -49.71
CA LEU A 505 4.18 -39.69 -50.56
C LEU A 505 3.66 -38.71 -51.64
N ARG A 506 2.40 -38.86 -52.08
CA ARG A 506 1.75 -37.88 -52.97
C ARG A 506 1.38 -36.58 -52.25
N LEU A 507 0.91 -36.68 -51.00
CA LEU A 507 0.56 -35.50 -50.19
C LEU A 507 1.77 -34.67 -49.74
N GLN A 508 2.94 -35.30 -49.54
CA GLN A 508 4.18 -34.58 -49.20
C GLN A 508 4.80 -33.86 -50.40
N ASN A 509 4.68 -34.40 -51.62
CA ASN A 509 5.21 -33.75 -52.81
C ASN A 509 4.40 -32.50 -53.24
N GLU A 510 3.08 -32.50 -53.07
CA GLU A 510 2.25 -31.30 -53.32
C GLU A 510 2.54 -30.15 -52.33
N LYS A 511 2.95 -30.48 -51.10
CA LYS A 511 3.29 -29.48 -50.06
C LYS A 511 4.65 -28.83 -50.31
N LEU A 512 5.57 -29.52 -50.98
CA LEU A 512 6.89 -29.00 -51.35
C LEU A 512 6.81 -28.05 -52.56
N ASP A 513 5.97 -28.35 -53.54
CA ASP A 513 5.71 -27.47 -54.70
C ASP A 513 5.00 -26.16 -54.32
N LEU A 514 4.14 -26.21 -53.30
CA LEU A 514 3.50 -25.02 -52.71
C LEU A 514 4.48 -24.13 -51.94
N LEU A 515 5.51 -24.72 -51.32
CA LEU A 515 6.57 -23.99 -50.63
C LEU A 515 7.53 -23.32 -51.62
N ILE A 516 7.90 -24.00 -52.72
CA ILE A 516 8.77 -23.45 -53.78
C ILE A 516 8.10 -22.27 -54.49
N ARG A 517 6.78 -22.30 -54.69
CA ARG A 517 6.03 -21.16 -55.26
C ARG A 517 5.85 -19.98 -54.30
N ARG A 518 5.95 -20.19 -52.98
CA ARG A 518 5.77 -19.13 -51.97
C ARG A 518 7.07 -18.39 -51.67
N THR A 519 8.23 -19.05 -51.78
CA THR A 519 9.55 -18.39 -51.69
C THR A 519 9.81 -17.47 -52.88
N ALA A 520 9.34 -17.83 -54.08
CA ALA A 520 9.47 -16.98 -55.28
C ALA A 520 8.62 -15.68 -55.23
N VAL A 521 7.61 -15.62 -54.35
CA VAL A 521 6.75 -14.43 -54.16
C VAL A 521 7.24 -13.53 -53.01
N MET A 522 8.02 -14.07 -52.06
CA MET A 522 8.61 -13.27 -50.96
C MET A 522 9.88 -12.49 -51.37
N ASP A 523 10.58 -12.92 -52.43
CA ASP A 523 11.75 -12.19 -52.97
C ASP A 523 11.37 -10.92 -53.75
N LEU A 524 10.10 -10.77 -54.16
CA LEU A 524 9.61 -9.60 -54.88
C LEU A 524 9.02 -8.51 -53.97
N ALA A 525 8.77 -8.82 -52.69
CA ALA A 525 8.16 -7.88 -51.73
C ALA A 525 9.19 -7.03 -50.95
N TYR A 526 10.49 -7.37 -51.03
CA TYR A 526 11.58 -6.66 -50.32
C TYR A 526 12.15 -5.44 -51.08
N LYS A 527 11.48 -4.97 -52.14
CA LYS A 527 11.95 -3.81 -52.93
C LYS A 527 10.87 -2.75 -53.12
N LEU A 528 10.42 -2.11 -52.04
CA LEU A 528 9.75 -0.80 -52.12
C LEU A 528 10.14 0.07 -50.91
N PRO A 529 10.69 1.29 -51.12
CA PRO A 529 11.07 2.19 -50.05
C PRO A 529 9.87 3.05 -49.60
N VAL A 530 9.66 3.21 -48.30
CA VAL A 530 8.69 4.17 -47.77
C VAL A 530 9.36 5.09 -46.75
N HIS A 531 9.14 6.38 -46.99
CA HIS A 531 9.79 7.59 -46.49
C HIS A 531 9.84 7.78 -44.96
N GLU A 532 10.96 8.32 -44.48
CA GLU A 532 11.26 8.73 -43.09
C GLU A 532 10.55 10.02 -42.64
N ASP A 533 9.86 10.74 -43.52
CA ASP A 533 9.34 12.09 -43.21
C ASP A 533 7.99 12.09 -42.46
N LEU A 534 7.25 10.98 -42.43
CA LEU A 534 5.94 10.92 -41.76
C LEU A 534 6.03 10.68 -40.23
N ARG A 535 7.24 10.46 -39.69
CA ARG A 535 7.47 10.23 -38.25
C ARG A 535 7.69 11.51 -37.43
N ARG A 536 7.88 12.67 -38.06
CA ARG A 536 8.24 13.92 -37.34
C ARG A 536 7.09 14.86 -37.00
N GLU A 537 5.89 14.71 -37.56
CA GLU A 537 4.83 15.72 -37.40
C GLU A 537 3.78 15.46 -36.31
N ILE A 538 3.80 14.32 -35.59
CA ILE A 538 2.76 14.01 -34.59
C ILE A 538 3.15 14.39 -33.14
N PHE A 539 4.36 14.91 -32.89
CA PHE A 539 4.85 15.18 -31.52
C PHE A 539 5.14 16.65 -31.17
N THR A 540 4.53 17.61 -31.86
CA THR A 540 4.68 19.04 -31.51
C THR A 540 3.34 19.76 -31.47
N SER A 541 2.66 19.72 -30.30
CA SER A 541 1.92 20.85 -29.70
C SER A 541 0.93 20.36 -28.64
N LEU A 542 1.31 20.45 -27.36
CA LEU A 542 0.35 20.53 -26.26
C LEU A 542 0.92 21.52 -25.21
N PRO A 543 0.12 22.46 -24.68
CA PRO A 543 0.61 23.51 -23.79
C PRO A 543 1.03 22.90 -22.44
N ARG A 544 2.23 23.25 -21.97
CA ARG A 544 2.77 22.84 -20.67
C ARG A 544 2.11 23.65 -19.55
N GLN A 545 1.24 23.01 -18.75
CA GLN A 545 0.77 23.57 -17.47
C GLN A 545 1.64 23.07 -16.30
N PRO A 546 1.95 23.90 -15.29
CA PRO A 546 2.59 23.44 -14.06
C PRO A 546 1.63 22.53 -13.26
N LEU A 547 2.13 21.39 -12.79
CA LEU A 547 1.40 20.45 -11.95
C LEU A 547 1.10 21.07 -10.55
N PRO A 548 -0.07 20.81 -9.94
CA PRO A 548 -0.42 21.37 -8.64
C PRO A 548 0.49 20.85 -7.52
N LEU A 549 0.90 21.75 -6.61
CA LEU A 549 1.61 21.41 -5.37
C LEU A 549 0.57 20.93 -4.33
N PHE A 550 0.65 19.67 -3.89
CA PHE A 550 -0.25 19.09 -2.87
C PHE A 550 -0.18 19.83 -1.51
N GLN A 551 -1.33 20.04 -0.85
CA GLN A 551 -1.54 20.99 0.27
C GLN A 551 -2.11 20.35 1.55
N GLY A 552 -1.70 19.12 1.92
CA GLY A 552 -2.20 18.46 3.14
C GLY A 552 -1.86 19.19 4.45
N SER A 553 -2.67 18.98 5.51
CA SER A 553 -2.57 19.62 6.83
C SER A 553 -1.24 19.38 7.57
N THR A 554 -0.56 18.28 7.25
CA THR A 554 0.77 17.94 7.80
C THR A 554 1.94 18.59 7.05
N SER A 555 1.68 19.29 5.94
CA SER A 555 2.72 19.93 5.11
C SER A 555 3.48 21.03 5.84
N ALA A 556 4.78 21.17 5.56
CA ALA A 556 5.61 22.22 6.15
C ALA A 556 5.14 23.65 5.79
N PHE A 557 4.47 23.82 4.65
CA PHE A 557 3.98 25.11 4.14
C PHE A 557 2.48 25.34 4.37
N PHE A 558 1.86 24.53 5.23
CA PHE A 558 0.41 24.53 5.37
C PHE A 558 -0.14 25.92 5.73
N CYS A 559 0.38 26.57 6.77
CA CYS A 559 -0.14 27.86 7.20
C CYS A 559 0.23 28.99 6.23
N ILE A 560 1.41 28.96 5.61
CA ILE A 560 1.82 29.90 4.56
C ILE A 560 0.86 29.84 3.37
N ASN A 561 0.53 28.64 2.89
CA ASN A 561 -0.45 28.49 1.81
C ASN A 561 -1.84 28.97 2.26
N TYR A 562 -2.21 28.73 3.53
CA TYR A 562 -3.46 29.23 4.11
C TYR A 562 -3.51 30.77 4.12
N ILE A 563 -2.42 31.43 4.51
CA ILE A 563 -2.27 32.90 4.48
C ILE A 563 -2.40 33.41 3.04
N ASP A 564 -1.76 32.76 2.07
CA ASP A 564 -1.78 33.17 0.65
C ASP A 564 -3.17 33.10 0.03
N VAL A 565 -3.95 32.06 0.33
CA VAL A 565 -5.34 31.93 -0.12
C VAL A 565 -6.23 33.00 0.54
N GLY A 566 -5.98 33.35 1.80
CA GLY A 566 -6.68 34.43 2.51
C GLY A 566 -6.31 35.84 2.00
N ALA A 567 -5.05 36.07 1.65
CA ALA A 567 -4.53 37.36 1.21
C ALA A 567 -5.03 37.80 -0.18
N GLY A 568 -5.39 36.84 -1.05
CA GLY A 568 -6.00 37.13 -2.36
C GLY A 568 -7.35 37.85 -2.29
N LYS A 569 -7.99 37.92 -1.11
CA LYS A 569 -9.28 38.60 -0.89
C LYS A 569 -9.17 40.05 -0.39
N LEU A 570 -7.97 40.54 -0.06
CA LEU A 570 -7.73 41.87 0.53
C LEU A 570 -7.75 43.04 -0.48
N GLY A 571 -8.08 42.79 -1.76
CA GLY A 571 -8.03 43.79 -2.84
C GLY A 571 -9.37 44.40 -3.30
N GLN A 572 -10.51 44.09 -2.68
CA GLN A 572 -11.81 44.68 -3.05
C GLN A 572 -12.66 45.07 -1.82
N PRO A 573 -13.44 46.16 -1.89
CA PRO A 573 -14.22 46.64 -0.75
C PRO A 573 -15.32 45.63 -0.38
N PHE A 574 -15.45 45.40 0.93
CA PHE A 574 -16.38 44.47 1.56
C PHE A 574 -17.82 44.67 1.07
N PHE A 575 -18.37 43.64 0.41
CA PHE A 575 -19.80 43.36 0.40
C PHE A 575 -20.05 42.07 1.17
N GLU A 576 -21.05 42.12 2.05
CA GLU A 576 -21.45 41.09 3.00
C GLU A 576 -21.80 39.75 2.31
N GLY A 577 -21.45 38.65 3.00
CA GLY A 577 -22.18 37.39 2.89
C GLY A 577 -21.60 36.34 1.94
N SER A 578 -20.49 35.69 2.31
CA SER A 578 -20.27 34.26 2.05
C SER A 578 -18.96 33.78 2.69
N PHE A 579 -19.07 33.05 3.80
CA PHE A 579 -18.05 32.07 4.20
C PHE A 579 -18.04 30.97 3.13
N ILE A 580 -16.96 30.89 2.35
CA ILE A 580 -16.68 29.73 1.49
C ILE A 580 -15.86 28.76 2.36
N PRO A 581 -16.38 27.57 2.70
CA PRO A 581 -15.56 26.51 3.25
C PRO A 581 -14.48 26.17 2.21
N LEU A 582 -13.24 25.95 2.63
CA LEU A 582 -12.22 25.29 1.81
C LEU A 582 -12.63 23.81 1.63
N ALA A 583 -13.75 23.57 0.96
CA ALA A 583 -14.02 22.31 0.32
C ALA A 583 -12.99 22.19 -0.80
N ALA A 584 -12.17 21.14 -0.75
CA ALA A 584 -11.35 20.74 -1.87
C ALA A 584 -12.25 20.65 -3.11
N THR A 585 -12.06 21.56 -4.07
CA THR A 585 -12.58 21.33 -5.41
C THR A 585 -12.01 19.99 -5.88
N PRO A 586 -12.84 19.05 -6.38
CA PRO A 586 -12.31 17.83 -6.97
C PRO A 586 -11.46 18.26 -8.16
N SER A 587 -10.14 18.16 -8.02
CA SER A 587 -9.24 18.34 -9.15
C SER A 587 -9.65 17.34 -10.23
N PRO A 588 -9.79 17.76 -11.50
CA PRO A 588 -9.91 16.81 -12.60
C PRO A 588 -8.66 15.90 -12.58
N MET A 589 -8.89 14.60 -12.74
CA MET A 589 -7.87 13.56 -12.85
C MET A 589 -6.65 14.06 -13.64
N PRO A 590 -5.40 13.99 -13.13
CA PRO A 590 -4.26 14.44 -13.90
C PRO A 590 -4.06 13.50 -15.09
N ALA A 591 -4.11 14.07 -16.28
CA ALA A 591 -3.64 13.43 -17.51
C ALA A 591 -2.20 12.91 -17.32
N SER A 592 -1.93 11.74 -17.89
CA SER A 592 -0.62 11.10 -17.93
C SER A 592 0.43 12.06 -18.52
N LEU A 593 1.38 12.50 -17.71
CA LEU A 593 2.51 13.34 -18.13
C LEU A 593 3.83 12.68 -17.72
N SER A 594 4.67 12.45 -18.73
CA SER A 594 6.02 11.89 -18.66
C SER A 594 6.98 12.82 -17.88
N ILE A 595 7.76 12.28 -16.94
CA ILE A 595 8.67 13.05 -16.06
C ILE A 595 10.11 12.53 -16.18
N VAL A 596 10.70 12.59 -17.37
CA VAL A 596 12.12 12.23 -17.56
C VAL A 596 13.06 13.43 -17.39
N GLN A 597 12.57 14.66 -17.28
CA GLN A 597 13.44 15.84 -17.12
C GLN A 597 12.96 16.70 -15.95
N GLY A 598 13.74 16.71 -14.86
CA GLY A 598 13.56 17.64 -13.75
C GLY A 598 13.92 19.08 -14.14
N GLN A 599 13.17 19.69 -15.05
CA GLN A 599 13.29 21.11 -15.37
C GLN A 599 12.22 21.92 -14.64
N ILE A 600 12.67 22.89 -13.84
CA ILE A 600 12.03 24.21 -13.82
C ILE A 600 12.53 24.88 -15.10
N ILE A 601 11.61 25.30 -15.99
CA ILE A 601 11.96 26.18 -17.11
C ILE A 601 11.91 27.60 -16.53
N GLU A 602 13.08 28.18 -16.28
CA GLU A 602 13.21 29.64 -16.22
C GLU A 602 13.16 30.16 -17.65
N GLY A 603 12.25 31.11 -17.92
CA GLY A 603 12.18 31.79 -19.20
C GLY A 603 13.31 32.80 -19.38
N GLU A 604 13.93 32.74 -20.55
CA GLU A 604 14.64 33.78 -21.30
C GLU A 604 15.92 34.41 -20.72
N ALA A 605 17.06 33.94 -21.24
CA ALA A 605 18.11 34.83 -21.75
C ALA A 605 18.68 34.23 -23.04
N SER A 606 18.71 35.04 -24.09
CA SER A 606 19.08 34.75 -25.47
C SER A 606 20.60 34.56 -25.69
N ASP A 607 20.90 33.88 -26.80
CA ASP A 607 22.15 33.85 -27.58
C ASP A 607 23.41 33.19 -26.97
N ILE A 608 23.82 32.05 -27.54
CA ILE A 608 24.93 31.96 -28.52
C ILE A 608 25.06 30.50 -28.98
N SER A 609 25.15 30.37 -30.31
CA SER A 609 25.34 29.17 -31.11
C SER A 609 26.72 28.51 -30.92
N GLY A 610 26.78 27.19 -31.07
CA GLY A 610 28.06 26.46 -31.13
C GLY A 610 27.89 24.95 -31.37
N ASN A 611 27.93 24.56 -32.65
CA ASN A 611 27.99 23.18 -33.15
C ASN A 611 29.06 22.33 -32.45
N TYR A 612 28.71 21.11 -32.03
CA TYR A 612 29.60 19.95 -32.15
C TYR A 612 28.78 18.68 -32.48
N LEU A 613 28.93 18.24 -33.72
CA LEU A 613 28.52 16.92 -34.23
C LEU A 613 29.52 15.88 -33.72
N ILE A 614 29.05 14.75 -33.20
CA ILE A 614 29.82 13.51 -33.13
C ILE A 614 28.91 12.35 -33.55
N ASP A 615 29.40 11.61 -34.54
CA ASP A 615 28.78 10.49 -35.26
C ASP A 615 28.27 9.35 -34.37
N ASN A 616 27.08 8.85 -34.70
CA ASN A 616 26.57 7.56 -34.24
C ASN A 616 26.56 6.59 -35.42
N ASP A 617 27.59 5.76 -35.52
CA ASP A 617 27.56 4.53 -36.34
C ASP A 617 28.38 3.43 -35.66
N ALA A 618 27.71 2.56 -34.92
CA ALA A 618 28.17 1.21 -34.62
C ALA A 618 26.97 0.30 -34.29
N PRO A 619 26.82 -0.88 -34.92
CA PRO A 619 25.67 -1.75 -34.74
C PRO A 619 25.74 -2.53 -33.41
N ILE A 620 24.62 -2.59 -32.70
CA ILE A 620 24.44 -3.38 -31.47
C ILE A 620 23.77 -4.71 -31.85
N GLU A 621 24.57 -5.78 -31.94
CA GLU A 621 24.10 -7.16 -31.79
C GLU A 621 24.27 -7.60 -30.33
N GLY A 622 23.25 -8.25 -29.76
CA GLY A 622 23.37 -8.84 -28.42
C GLY A 622 22.06 -9.39 -27.84
N SER A 623 21.75 -10.65 -28.14
CA SER A 623 20.83 -11.50 -27.39
C SER A 623 21.40 -11.81 -25.98
N PRO A 624 20.58 -11.97 -24.92
CA PRO A 624 21.05 -12.62 -23.69
C PRO A 624 20.25 -13.88 -23.35
N GLY A 625 20.99 -14.97 -23.15
CA GLY A 625 20.43 -16.24 -22.68
C GLY A 625 21.46 -17.36 -22.50
N ALA A 626 22.61 -17.09 -21.87
CA ALA A 626 23.49 -18.15 -21.36
C ALA A 626 24.32 -17.65 -20.16
N LYS A 627 24.26 -18.37 -19.05
CA LYS A 627 25.16 -18.19 -17.89
C LYS A 627 26.56 -18.65 -18.30
N PHE A 628 27.53 -17.73 -18.30
CA PHE A 628 28.96 -18.02 -18.43
C PHE A 628 29.73 -17.34 -17.29
N PRO A 629 30.92 -17.87 -16.90
CA PRO A 629 31.65 -17.46 -15.70
C PRO A 629 32.14 -16.01 -15.82
N PHE A 630 32.15 -15.31 -14.69
CA PHE A 630 32.45 -13.88 -14.59
C PHE A 630 33.79 -13.53 -15.25
N PRO A 631 33.83 -12.56 -16.19
CA PRO A 631 35.09 -12.00 -16.67
C PRO A 631 35.58 -10.90 -15.73
N SER A 632 36.87 -10.96 -15.40
CA SER A 632 37.60 -9.93 -14.63
C SER A 632 37.41 -8.56 -15.27
N VAL A 633 36.99 -7.56 -14.50
CA VAL A 633 36.79 -6.19 -15.01
C VAL A 633 38.12 -5.44 -14.93
N ALA A 634 38.73 -5.18 -16.09
CA ALA A 634 39.65 -4.06 -16.24
C ALA A 634 38.88 -2.74 -15.98
N LEU A 635 39.46 -1.83 -15.20
CA LEU A 635 38.84 -0.54 -14.84
C LEU A 635 38.31 0.18 -16.10
N PRO A 636 37.01 0.51 -16.17
CA PRO A 636 36.47 1.33 -17.24
C PRO A 636 37.17 2.70 -17.27
N SER A 637 37.44 3.20 -18.46
CA SER A 637 38.16 4.46 -18.73
C SER A 637 37.52 5.73 -18.13
N HIS A 638 36.34 5.65 -17.51
CA HIS A 638 35.71 6.76 -16.78
C HIS A 638 34.95 6.27 -15.54
N CYS A 639 35.66 6.01 -14.43
CA CYS A 639 35.06 5.82 -13.11
C CYS A 639 35.20 7.13 -12.30
N PRO A 640 34.13 7.91 -12.06
CA PRO A 640 34.23 9.19 -11.34
C PRO A 640 34.82 9.04 -9.94
N LEU A 641 34.60 7.89 -9.28
CA LEU A 641 35.22 7.58 -7.98
C LEU A 641 36.75 7.52 -8.06
N ALA A 642 37.31 7.10 -9.19
CA ALA A 642 38.74 7.04 -9.41
C ALA A 642 39.37 8.43 -9.68
N GLU A 643 38.58 9.48 -9.92
CA GLU A 643 39.09 10.86 -10.04
C GLU A 643 39.40 11.48 -8.67
N LEU A 644 38.85 10.92 -7.60
CA LEU A 644 39.04 11.39 -6.23
C LEU A 644 40.30 10.80 -5.60
N ASP A 645 40.87 11.55 -4.65
CA ASP A 645 41.97 11.08 -3.81
C ASP A 645 41.50 10.01 -2.81
N GLY A 646 42.33 8.98 -2.58
CA GLY A 646 41.99 7.85 -1.72
C GLY A 646 41.79 8.23 -0.24
N HIS A 647 42.63 9.14 0.28
CA HIS A 647 42.45 9.66 1.64
C HIS A 647 41.19 10.51 1.75
N PHE A 648 40.87 11.28 0.72
CA PHE A 648 39.62 12.03 0.65
C PHE A 648 38.39 11.10 0.64
N VAL A 649 38.39 10.02 -0.13
CA VAL A 649 37.28 9.04 -0.12
C VAL A 649 37.11 8.38 1.24
N ILE A 650 38.20 7.95 1.89
CA ILE A 650 38.14 7.38 3.25
C ILE A 650 37.55 8.39 4.24
N ARG A 651 37.96 9.67 4.14
CA ARG A 651 37.39 10.74 4.96
C ARG A 651 35.89 10.90 4.71
N MET A 652 35.42 10.84 3.46
CA MET A 652 33.99 10.92 3.13
C MET A 652 33.19 9.74 3.70
N VAL A 653 33.73 8.52 3.66
CA VAL A 653 33.12 7.34 4.29
C VAL A 653 32.99 7.54 5.81
N GLN A 654 34.02 8.08 6.46
CA GLN A 654 33.98 8.40 7.89
C GLN A 654 32.99 9.53 8.22
N VAL A 655 32.88 10.54 7.36
CA VAL A 655 31.88 11.62 7.49
C VAL A 655 30.46 11.06 7.41
N TYR A 656 30.18 10.18 6.43
CA TYR A 656 28.90 9.46 6.38
C TYR A 656 28.67 8.65 7.65
N GLY A 657 29.66 7.86 8.08
CA GLY A 657 29.55 6.98 9.26
C GLY A 657 29.20 7.72 10.55
N ARG A 658 29.78 8.90 10.78
CA ARG A 658 29.53 9.72 11.99
C ARG A 658 28.12 10.30 12.07
N LEU A 659 27.44 10.49 10.93
CA LEU A 659 26.15 11.19 10.88
C LEU A 659 25.07 10.30 10.26
N GLY A 660 25.16 10.07 8.95
CA GLY A 660 24.22 9.23 8.20
C GLY A 660 24.20 7.78 8.69
N GLY A 661 25.36 7.17 8.93
CA GLY A 661 25.50 5.80 9.41
C GLY A 661 25.07 5.61 10.87
N ALA A 662 25.21 6.64 11.71
CA ALA A 662 24.73 6.63 13.09
C ALA A 662 23.19 6.68 13.17
N MET A 663 22.55 7.44 12.29
CA MET A 663 21.08 7.51 12.20
C MET A 663 20.49 6.30 11.47
N TYR A 664 21.15 5.84 10.40
CA TYR A 664 20.66 4.78 9.52
C TYR A 664 21.75 3.70 9.34
N PRO A 665 21.95 2.81 10.33
CA PRO A 665 23.02 1.81 10.35
C PRO A 665 22.73 0.62 9.42
N ILE A 666 22.69 0.89 8.11
CA ILE A 666 22.45 -0.10 7.04
C ILE A 666 23.74 -0.52 6.33
N VAL A 667 24.86 0.17 6.60
CA VAL A 667 26.20 -0.11 6.04
C VAL A 667 27.21 -0.28 7.16
N ASP A 668 28.06 -1.32 7.08
CA ASP A 668 29.20 -1.51 7.98
C ASP A 668 30.36 -0.60 7.53
N ILE A 669 30.58 0.48 8.27
CA ILE A 669 31.55 1.53 7.91
C ILE A 669 33.00 1.02 7.97
N ALA A 670 33.30 0.11 8.91
CA ALA A 670 34.63 -0.48 9.02
C ALA A 670 34.93 -1.37 7.81
N GLU A 671 33.97 -2.22 7.44
CA GLU A 671 34.04 -3.08 6.25
C GLU A 671 34.18 -2.23 4.97
N LEU A 672 33.37 -1.16 4.83
CA LEU A 672 33.43 -0.29 3.66
C LEU A 672 34.73 0.50 3.56
N THR A 673 35.29 0.95 4.69
CA THR A 673 36.59 1.65 4.74
C THR A 673 37.71 0.74 4.30
N GLN A 674 37.69 -0.54 4.70
CA GLN A 674 38.66 -1.52 4.22
C GLN A 674 38.55 -1.72 2.71
N LYS A 675 37.33 -1.86 2.18
CA LYS A 675 37.10 -2.00 0.73
C LYS A 675 37.56 -0.77 -0.05
N ALA A 676 37.35 0.43 0.49
CA ALA A 676 37.87 1.66 -0.11
C ALA A 676 39.40 1.70 -0.16
N ARG A 677 40.10 1.28 0.90
CA ARG A 677 41.57 1.15 0.91
C ARG A 677 42.04 0.19 -0.18
N CYS A 678 41.47 -1.02 -0.21
CA CYS A 678 41.81 -2.01 -1.23
C CYS A 678 41.60 -1.48 -2.66
N PHE A 679 40.54 -0.70 -2.92
CA PHE A 679 40.29 -0.10 -4.23
C PHE A 679 41.40 0.86 -4.66
N PHE A 680 41.86 1.73 -3.76
CA PHE A 680 42.88 2.74 -4.06
C PHE A 680 44.31 2.16 -4.05
N ASP A 681 44.58 1.16 -3.22
CA ASP A 681 45.86 0.42 -3.23
C ASP A 681 46.03 -0.30 -4.58
N ALA A 682 44.98 -1.02 -5.04
CA ALA A 682 44.99 -1.67 -6.35
C ALA A 682 45.16 -0.67 -7.52
N LYS A 683 44.57 0.52 -7.43
CA LYS A 683 44.75 1.59 -8.42
C LYS A 683 46.19 2.13 -8.43
N ALA A 684 46.81 2.31 -7.27
CA ALA A 684 48.19 2.78 -7.15
C ALA A 684 49.19 1.74 -7.70
N ASP A 685 48.94 0.45 -7.48
CA ASP A 685 49.73 -0.65 -8.05
C ASP A 685 49.64 -0.70 -9.58
N LEU A 686 48.44 -0.51 -10.14
CA LEU A 686 48.21 -0.41 -11.58
C LEU A 686 48.93 0.80 -12.22
N GLN A 687 49.07 1.91 -11.50
CA GLN A 687 49.74 3.12 -11.99
C GLN A 687 51.26 3.07 -11.83
N SER A 688 51.78 2.27 -10.88
CA SER A 688 53.22 2.17 -10.57
C SER A 688 53.94 1.01 -11.29
N SER A 689 53.22 -0.03 -11.72
CA SER A 689 53.83 -1.17 -12.42
C SER A 689 54.06 -0.89 -13.91
N ARG A 690 55.24 -0.33 -14.24
CA ARG A 690 55.86 -0.54 -15.57
C ARG A 690 56.38 -1.97 -15.65
N GLY A 691 55.49 -2.91 -16.00
CA GLY A 691 55.86 -4.24 -16.49
C GLY A 691 56.53 -5.16 -15.47
N ARG A 692 55.75 -5.79 -14.60
CA ARG A 692 55.98 -7.17 -14.15
C ARG A 692 54.67 -7.75 -13.64
N HIS A 693 54.16 -8.72 -14.40
CA HIS A 693 53.04 -9.57 -14.00
C HIS A 693 53.54 -10.51 -12.90
N ASP A 694 53.10 -10.27 -11.67
CA ASP A 694 52.84 -11.27 -10.63
C ASP A 694 52.41 -10.54 -9.34
N SER A 695 51.14 -10.16 -9.22
CA SER A 695 50.55 -9.89 -7.90
C SER A 695 49.01 -9.98 -7.90
N VAL A 696 48.53 -10.81 -6.97
CA VAL A 696 47.22 -10.90 -6.32
C VAL A 696 46.17 -9.84 -6.74
N PHE A 697 45.23 -10.22 -7.60
CA PHE A 697 44.00 -9.45 -7.83
C PHE A 697 43.03 -9.65 -6.64
N MET A 698 42.82 -8.62 -5.83
CA MET A 698 41.65 -8.54 -4.95
C MET A 698 40.48 -7.97 -5.76
N GLU A 699 39.55 -8.83 -6.17
CA GLU A 699 38.32 -8.42 -6.84
C GLU A 699 37.33 -7.81 -5.82
N ILE A 700 37.05 -6.52 -5.94
CA ILE A 700 35.96 -5.88 -5.19
C ILE A 700 34.64 -6.20 -5.89
N ALA A 701 33.68 -6.77 -5.15
CA ALA A 701 32.36 -7.08 -5.70
C ALA A 701 31.64 -5.81 -6.19
N ARG A 702 30.92 -5.92 -7.31
CA ARG A 702 30.23 -4.78 -7.96
C ARG A 702 29.29 -4.03 -7.00
N ASP A 703 28.56 -4.75 -6.16
CA ASP A 703 27.61 -4.15 -5.22
C ASP A 703 28.31 -3.37 -4.11
N ASP A 704 29.48 -3.83 -3.68
CA ASP A 704 30.25 -3.15 -2.65
C ASP A 704 30.83 -1.83 -3.19
N LEU A 705 31.22 -1.80 -4.47
CA LEU A 705 31.60 -0.57 -5.16
C LEU A 705 30.40 0.37 -5.35
N ALA A 706 29.21 -0.16 -5.60
CA ALA A 706 27.98 0.63 -5.67
C ALA A 706 27.62 1.27 -4.32
N ILE A 707 27.71 0.51 -3.22
CA ILE A 707 27.53 1.02 -1.86
C ILE A 707 28.54 2.12 -1.57
N LEU A 708 29.82 1.91 -1.90
CA LEU A 708 30.88 2.91 -1.71
C LEU A 708 30.56 4.21 -2.45
N LYS A 709 30.16 4.12 -3.72
CA LYS A 709 29.78 5.29 -4.53
C LYS A 709 28.59 6.04 -3.94
N PHE A 710 27.55 5.35 -3.46
CA PHE A 710 26.41 5.99 -2.80
C PHE A 710 26.82 6.70 -1.51
N VAL A 711 27.57 6.02 -0.64
CA VAL A 711 28.05 6.57 0.62
C VAL A 711 28.88 7.84 0.40
N VAL A 712 29.81 7.80 -0.58
CA VAL A 712 30.61 8.97 -0.95
C VAL A 712 29.73 10.07 -1.54
N ALA A 713 28.80 9.75 -2.43
CA ALA A 713 27.90 10.75 -3.01
C ALA A 713 27.03 11.45 -1.96
N ILE A 714 26.50 10.70 -0.99
CA ILE A 714 25.73 11.25 0.14
C ILE A 714 26.62 12.16 1.00
N ALA A 715 27.82 11.70 1.36
CA ALA A 715 28.77 12.49 2.14
C ALA A 715 29.18 13.79 1.43
N LEU A 716 29.40 13.75 0.12
CA LEU A 716 29.76 14.91 -0.70
C LEU A 716 28.64 15.96 -0.71
N LEU A 717 27.38 15.54 -0.90
CA LEU A 717 26.23 16.46 -0.82
C LEU A 717 26.14 17.14 0.54
N ALA A 718 26.48 16.40 1.59
CA ALA A 718 26.40 16.90 2.93
C ALA A 718 27.56 17.86 3.31
N GLN A 719 28.61 17.95 2.48
CA GLN A 719 29.67 18.97 2.62
C GLN A 719 29.33 20.29 1.90
N GLY A 720 28.28 20.32 1.06
CA GLY A 720 27.76 21.52 0.40
C GLY A 720 27.78 21.47 -1.13
N ASP A 721 27.23 22.53 -1.75
CA ASP A 721 26.94 22.58 -3.20
C ASP A 721 28.20 22.47 -4.09
N MET A 722 29.39 22.79 -3.58
CA MET A 722 30.67 22.66 -4.31
C MET A 722 30.96 21.24 -4.80
N HIS A 723 30.39 20.21 -4.16
CA HIS A 723 30.61 18.81 -4.52
C HIS A 723 29.39 18.15 -5.19
N ALA A 724 28.32 18.91 -5.45
CA ALA A 724 27.08 18.39 -6.02
C ALA A 724 27.28 17.77 -7.41
N GLU A 725 28.15 18.34 -8.25
CA GLU A 725 28.44 17.80 -9.58
C GLU A 725 29.09 16.40 -9.50
N MET A 726 30.10 16.23 -8.65
CA MET A 726 30.74 14.92 -8.44
C MET A 726 29.76 13.90 -7.85
N ALA A 727 28.94 14.30 -6.87
CA ALA A 727 27.91 13.43 -6.32
C ALA A 727 26.88 12.98 -7.38
N SER A 728 26.47 13.89 -8.26
CA SER A 728 25.58 13.58 -9.40
C SER A 728 26.23 12.60 -10.38
N ARG A 729 27.49 12.83 -10.76
CA ARG A 729 28.23 11.92 -11.66
C ARG A 729 28.36 10.52 -11.05
N LEU A 730 28.66 10.40 -9.76
CA LEU A 730 28.69 9.12 -9.05
C LEU A 730 27.33 8.41 -9.11
N PHE A 731 26.24 9.11 -8.79
CA PHE A 731 24.87 8.57 -8.85
C PHE A 731 24.46 8.15 -10.26
N GLN A 732 24.79 8.92 -11.29
CA GLN A 732 24.47 8.59 -12.68
C GLN A 732 25.05 7.23 -13.10
N THR A 733 26.24 6.85 -12.58
CA THR A 733 26.80 5.52 -12.84
C THR A 733 26.03 4.37 -12.20
N LEU A 734 25.18 4.65 -11.19
CA LEU A 734 24.39 3.66 -10.45
C LEU A 734 22.93 3.63 -10.88
N ARG A 735 22.46 4.66 -11.58
CA ARG A 735 21.06 4.80 -11.99
C ARG A 735 20.53 3.58 -12.76
N PRO A 736 21.22 3.02 -13.77
CA PRO A 736 20.72 1.84 -14.48
C PRO A 736 20.56 0.63 -13.56
N THR A 737 21.44 0.49 -12.56
CA THR A 737 21.39 -0.58 -11.56
C THR A 737 20.16 -0.43 -10.65
N ILE A 738 19.90 0.77 -10.13
CA ILE A 738 18.69 1.04 -9.33
C ILE A 738 17.42 0.83 -10.14
N GLU A 739 17.40 1.32 -11.39
CA GLU A 739 16.26 1.12 -12.29
C GLU A 739 16.03 -0.37 -12.59
N ALA A 740 17.08 -1.19 -12.70
CA ALA A 740 16.93 -2.63 -12.86
C ALA A 740 16.43 -3.35 -11.59
N MET A 741 16.89 -2.92 -10.40
CA MET A 741 16.56 -3.56 -9.11
C MET A 741 15.06 -3.55 -8.80
N VAL A 742 14.36 -2.48 -9.17
CA VAL A 742 12.89 -2.35 -9.06
C VAL A 742 12.15 -3.52 -9.71
N TRP A 743 12.73 -4.05 -10.79
CA TRP A 743 12.13 -5.07 -11.64
C TRP A 743 12.78 -6.42 -11.45
N ASN A 744 13.65 -6.57 -10.47
CA ASN A 744 14.18 -7.87 -10.10
C ASN A 744 13.14 -8.66 -9.30
N VAL A 745 13.03 -9.95 -9.60
CA VAL A 745 12.07 -10.86 -8.93
C VAL A 745 12.67 -11.40 -7.63
N ALA A 746 14.00 -11.49 -7.58
CA ALA A 746 14.76 -11.78 -6.38
C ALA A 746 15.41 -10.48 -5.92
N VAL A 747 15.15 -10.07 -4.68
CA VAL A 747 15.82 -8.93 -4.05
C VAL A 747 16.66 -9.50 -2.91
N ASP A 748 17.97 -9.29 -2.96
CA ASP A 748 18.83 -9.66 -1.84
C ASP A 748 18.98 -8.49 -0.84
N LEU A 749 19.67 -8.72 0.27
CA LEU A 749 19.87 -7.67 1.27
C LEU A 749 20.67 -6.47 0.70
N LYS A 750 21.61 -6.71 -0.21
CA LYS A 750 22.42 -5.63 -0.79
C LYS A 750 21.58 -4.76 -1.72
N ASP A 751 20.66 -5.34 -2.48
CA ASP A 751 19.68 -4.62 -3.29
C ASP A 751 18.82 -3.70 -2.40
N LEU A 752 18.30 -4.23 -1.29
CA LEU A 752 17.49 -3.45 -0.34
C LEU A 752 18.31 -2.29 0.27
N VAL A 753 19.57 -2.54 0.64
CA VAL A 753 20.49 -1.51 1.14
C VAL A 753 20.78 -0.45 0.07
N LEU A 754 21.08 -0.86 -1.17
CA LEU A 754 21.39 0.05 -2.29
C LEU A 754 20.21 0.96 -2.63
N MET A 755 19.00 0.41 -2.69
CA MET A 755 17.79 1.19 -2.93
C MET A 755 17.47 2.12 -1.75
N THR A 756 17.72 1.69 -0.51
CA THR A 756 17.59 2.56 0.68
C THR A 756 18.61 3.70 0.64
N LEU A 757 19.85 3.44 0.23
CA LEU A 757 20.88 4.46 0.00
C LEU A 757 20.50 5.42 -1.13
N ALA A 758 19.84 4.96 -2.20
CA ALA A 758 19.32 5.82 -3.25
C ALA A 758 18.23 6.77 -2.73
N ALA A 759 17.33 6.29 -1.87
CA ALA A 759 16.36 7.14 -1.19
C ALA A 759 17.02 8.19 -0.29
N LEU A 760 18.03 7.80 0.50
CA LEU A 760 18.82 8.71 1.32
C LEU A 760 19.57 9.75 0.47
N TYR A 761 20.17 9.36 -0.65
CA TYR A 761 20.79 10.28 -1.60
C TYR A 761 19.82 11.36 -2.07
N HIS A 762 18.61 10.98 -2.47
CA HIS A 762 17.59 11.94 -2.90
C HIS A 762 17.07 12.81 -1.76
N LEU A 763 17.01 12.29 -0.53
CA LEU A 763 16.69 13.06 0.67
C LEU A 763 17.74 14.16 0.88
N HIS A 764 19.03 13.80 0.87
CA HIS A 764 20.14 14.76 1.03
C HIS A 764 20.26 15.75 -0.13
N TRP A 765 19.88 15.37 -1.35
CA TRP A 765 19.80 16.29 -2.49
C TRP A 765 18.64 17.31 -2.36
N GLY A 766 17.67 17.08 -1.47
CA GLY A 766 16.46 17.92 -1.38
C GLY A 766 15.34 17.50 -2.35
N LYS A 767 15.42 16.31 -2.96
CA LYS A 767 14.37 15.72 -3.82
C LYS A 767 13.43 14.82 -3.00
N TRP A 768 12.76 15.39 -1.99
CA TRP A 768 11.99 14.63 -0.99
C TRP A 768 10.87 13.79 -1.58
N ARG A 769 10.20 14.28 -2.64
CA ARG A 769 9.14 13.53 -3.34
C ARG A 769 9.68 12.26 -4.03
N LEU A 770 10.86 12.35 -4.63
CA LEU A 770 11.49 11.20 -5.28
C LEU A 770 11.97 10.20 -4.23
N ALA A 771 12.58 10.69 -3.14
CA ALA A 771 12.93 9.87 -1.99
C ALA A 771 11.70 9.13 -1.42
N TRP A 772 10.57 9.82 -1.24
CA TRP A 772 9.33 9.23 -0.72
C TRP A 772 8.79 8.13 -1.63
N ARG A 773 8.80 8.33 -2.96
CA ARG A 773 8.38 7.30 -3.92
C ARG A 773 9.26 6.04 -3.84
N LEU A 774 10.58 6.21 -3.81
CA LEU A 774 11.53 5.10 -3.68
C LEU A 774 11.34 4.34 -2.36
N VAL A 775 11.03 5.06 -1.28
CA VAL A 775 10.71 4.44 0.02
C VAL A 775 9.37 3.69 -0.02
N GLY A 776 8.41 4.17 -0.79
CA GLY A 776 7.17 3.44 -1.10
C GLY A 776 7.45 2.12 -1.83
N ASP A 777 8.37 2.12 -2.80
CA ASP A 777 8.83 0.88 -3.46
C ASP A 777 9.51 -0.09 -2.50
N LEU A 778 10.42 0.42 -1.66
CA LEU A 778 11.07 -0.35 -0.61
C LEU A 778 10.05 -0.97 0.35
N THR A 779 9.05 -0.20 0.77
CA THR A 779 7.94 -0.66 1.61
C THR A 779 7.17 -1.79 0.93
N ARG A 780 6.84 -1.61 -0.35
CA ARG A 780 6.16 -2.61 -1.16
C ARG A 780 6.98 -3.89 -1.30
N MET A 781 8.27 -3.79 -1.61
CA MET A 781 9.17 -4.95 -1.72
C MET A 781 9.28 -5.71 -0.39
N VAL A 782 9.41 -5.01 0.74
CA VAL A 782 9.44 -5.65 2.06
C VAL A 782 8.15 -6.44 2.31
N LEU A 783 6.99 -5.91 1.91
CA LEU A 783 5.69 -6.60 2.03
C LEU A 783 5.55 -7.77 1.04
N GLU A 784 5.92 -7.58 -0.23
CA GLU A 784 5.87 -8.59 -1.28
C GLU A 784 6.77 -9.80 -0.95
N LEU A 785 7.95 -9.55 -0.37
CA LEU A 785 8.88 -10.59 0.09
C LEU A 785 8.52 -11.18 1.47
N GLY A 786 7.52 -10.61 2.16
CA GLY A 786 7.12 -11.02 3.51
C GLY A 786 8.17 -10.73 4.59
N LEU A 787 9.17 -9.88 4.30
CA LEU A 787 10.24 -9.50 5.23
C LEU A 787 9.75 -8.67 6.42
N ASN A 788 8.50 -8.21 6.41
CA ASN A 788 7.82 -7.59 7.54
C ASN A 788 7.47 -8.54 8.70
N ARG A 789 7.86 -9.83 8.58
CA ARG A 789 7.57 -10.91 9.55
C ARG A 789 8.83 -11.53 10.10
N GLU A 790 8.85 -11.80 11.40
CA GLU A 790 10.03 -12.35 12.10
C GLU A 790 10.43 -13.73 11.55
N ILE A 791 9.45 -14.59 11.26
CA ILE A 791 9.69 -15.96 10.79
C ILE A 791 10.32 -16.00 9.39
N VAL A 792 9.92 -15.09 8.50
CA VAL A 792 10.45 -15.01 7.14
C VAL A 792 11.84 -14.38 7.18
N LEU A 793 12.01 -13.32 7.97
CA LEU A 793 13.28 -12.65 8.18
C LEU A 793 14.35 -13.61 8.73
N SER A 794 13.99 -14.42 9.73
CA SER A 794 14.91 -15.39 10.35
C SER A 794 15.32 -16.51 9.40
N ARG A 795 14.42 -16.93 8.50
CA ARG A 795 14.70 -17.93 7.46
C ARG A 795 15.54 -17.36 6.32
N ALA A 796 15.22 -16.13 5.87
CA ALA A 796 15.93 -15.47 4.78
C ALA A 796 17.37 -15.08 5.18
N PHE A 797 17.58 -14.71 6.45
CA PHE A 797 18.88 -14.29 6.98
C PHE A 797 19.27 -15.16 8.20
N PRO A 798 19.79 -16.38 7.98
CA PRO A 798 20.19 -17.27 9.07
C PRO A 798 21.42 -16.77 9.85
N ASP A 799 22.33 -16.05 9.17
CA ASP A 799 23.52 -15.44 9.77
C ASP A 799 23.16 -14.25 10.68
N PRO A 800 23.60 -14.22 11.95
CA PRO A 800 23.27 -13.15 12.88
C PRO A 800 23.70 -11.74 12.42
N LYS A 801 24.90 -11.61 11.82
CA LYS A 801 25.42 -10.31 11.38
C LYS A 801 24.58 -9.74 10.23
N THR A 802 24.22 -10.60 9.27
CA THR A 802 23.38 -10.26 8.12
C THR A 802 21.94 -9.95 8.57
N ARG A 803 21.42 -10.69 9.55
CA ARG A 803 20.08 -10.47 10.12
C ARG A 803 19.97 -9.11 10.81
N VAL A 804 20.98 -8.71 11.60
CA VAL A 804 21.03 -7.37 12.23
C VAL A 804 20.94 -6.27 11.16
N ARG A 805 21.72 -6.39 10.09
CA ARG A 805 21.70 -5.43 8.97
C ARG A 805 20.33 -5.40 8.28
N ALA A 806 19.67 -6.54 8.10
CA ALA A 806 18.32 -6.61 7.54
C ALA A 806 17.28 -5.93 8.46
N ILE A 807 17.31 -6.21 9.76
CA ILE A 807 16.43 -5.58 10.77
C ILE A 807 16.58 -4.05 10.70
N ASN A 808 17.81 -3.54 10.78
CA ASN A 808 18.07 -2.10 10.75
C ASN A 808 17.67 -1.46 9.42
N THR A 809 17.80 -2.18 8.29
CA THR A 809 17.36 -1.69 6.97
C THR A 809 15.84 -1.56 6.90
N ILE A 810 15.09 -2.57 7.36
CA ILE A 810 13.62 -2.54 7.37
C ILE A 810 13.10 -1.43 8.28
N TRP A 811 13.69 -1.25 9.47
CA TRP A 811 13.33 -0.14 10.35
C TRP A 811 13.71 1.23 9.79
N THR A 812 14.82 1.33 9.06
CA THR A 812 15.18 2.54 8.31
C THR A 812 14.11 2.87 7.28
N ILE A 813 13.66 1.89 6.49
CA ILE A 813 12.57 2.07 5.51
C ILE A 813 11.28 2.52 6.20
N TYR A 814 10.90 1.86 7.31
CA TYR A 814 9.71 2.23 8.10
C TYR A 814 9.79 3.70 8.58
N VAL A 815 10.91 4.10 9.18
CA VAL A 815 11.10 5.46 9.69
C VAL A 815 11.10 6.49 8.56
N LEU A 816 11.77 6.20 7.44
CA LEU A 816 11.80 7.10 6.28
C LEU A 816 10.43 7.27 5.66
N GLU A 817 9.63 6.19 5.56
CA GLU A 817 8.29 6.24 4.98
C GLU A 817 7.41 7.17 5.81
N GLN A 818 7.34 6.92 7.11
CA GLN A 818 6.55 7.72 8.03
C GLN A 818 7.02 9.19 8.03
N HIS A 819 8.33 9.43 8.16
CA HIS A 819 8.87 10.79 8.16
C HIS A 819 8.51 11.55 6.87
N LEU A 820 8.79 10.98 5.71
CA LEU A 820 8.54 11.66 4.43
C LEU A 820 7.05 11.84 4.15
N SER A 821 6.21 10.87 4.52
CA SER A 821 4.75 10.97 4.41
C SER A 821 4.23 12.18 5.21
N HIS A 822 4.64 12.35 6.47
CA HIS A 822 4.24 13.51 7.27
C HIS A 822 4.76 14.82 6.67
N ALA A 823 6.05 14.90 6.32
CA ALA A 823 6.66 16.14 5.85
C ALA A 823 6.07 16.67 4.53
N LEU A 824 5.63 15.77 3.66
CA LEU A 824 5.06 16.11 2.34
C LEU A 824 3.54 16.31 2.36
N GLY A 825 2.86 16.02 3.48
CA GLY A 825 1.40 16.11 3.55
C GLY A 825 0.65 14.85 3.10
N PHE A 826 1.29 13.68 3.09
CA PHE A 826 0.76 12.40 2.57
C PHE A 826 0.42 11.37 3.65
N SER A 827 0.28 11.76 4.91
CA SER A 827 0.08 10.84 6.04
C SER A 827 -1.08 9.83 5.88
N ASN A 828 -2.10 10.19 5.09
CA ASN A 828 -3.31 9.37 4.91
C ASN A 828 -3.41 8.70 3.52
N ALA A 829 -2.44 8.91 2.63
CA ALA A 829 -2.56 8.57 1.21
C ALA A 829 -2.23 7.10 0.87
N MET A 830 -1.58 6.35 1.77
CA MET A 830 -1.11 4.98 1.52
C MET A 830 -1.21 4.10 2.79
N HIS A 831 -1.47 2.80 2.61
CA HIS A 831 -1.28 1.82 3.68
C HIS A 831 0.23 1.71 3.99
N GLY A 832 0.69 2.36 5.06
CA GLY A 832 2.10 2.35 5.48
C GLY A 832 2.65 0.96 5.79
N LEU A 833 3.98 0.83 5.90
CA LEU A 833 4.66 -0.44 6.17
C LEU A 833 4.17 -1.05 7.50
N SER A 834 3.41 -2.15 7.43
CA SER A 834 2.90 -2.87 8.60
C SER A 834 3.81 -4.04 8.96
N LEU A 835 4.44 -3.95 10.13
CA LEU A 835 5.28 -4.99 10.72
C LEU A 835 4.47 -5.82 11.73
N GLU A 836 4.80 -7.10 11.89
CA GLU A 836 4.18 -7.94 12.95
C GLU A 836 4.45 -7.36 14.36
N LEU A 837 3.52 -7.57 15.30
CA LEU A 837 3.64 -7.01 16.67
C LEU A 837 4.94 -7.41 17.37
N ASN A 838 5.45 -8.61 17.10
CA ASN A 838 6.68 -9.18 17.66
C ASN A 838 7.90 -8.99 16.75
N PHE A 839 7.84 -8.13 15.73
CA PHE A 839 8.99 -7.91 14.85
C PHE A 839 10.20 -7.42 15.67
N PRO A 840 11.42 -7.97 15.46
CA PRO A 840 12.59 -7.63 16.27
C PRO A 840 12.91 -6.13 16.24
N LEU A 841 13.26 -5.56 17.40
CA LEU A 841 13.68 -4.15 17.50
C LEU A 841 15.04 -3.91 16.83
N PRO A 842 15.35 -2.65 16.42
CA PRO A 842 16.66 -2.29 15.90
C PRO A 842 17.79 -2.67 16.86
N VAL A 843 18.92 -3.13 16.31
CA VAL A 843 20.09 -3.55 17.08
C VAL A 843 21.20 -2.50 16.92
N GLU A 844 21.78 -2.05 18.04
CA GLU A 844 22.83 -1.02 18.08
C GLU A 844 22.44 0.30 17.37
N ALA A 845 21.14 0.61 17.32
CA ALA A 845 20.59 1.74 16.57
C ALA A 845 19.67 2.63 17.44
N PRO A 846 20.22 3.37 18.42
CA PRO A 846 19.42 4.14 19.39
C PRO A 846 18.53 5.20 18.73
N PHE A 847 19.02 5.85 17.66
CA PHE A 847 18.23 6.79 16.89
C PHE A 847 17.01 6.14 16.23
N LEU A 848 17.18 4.98 15.58
CA LEU A 848 16.06 4.26 14.95
C LEU A 848 15.02 3.86 16.01
N THR A 849 15.45 3.34 17.15
CA THR A 849 14.56 2.95 18.24
C THR A 849 13.67 4.11 18.70
N LEU A 850 14.26 5.29 18.91
CA LEU A 850 13.49 6.49 19.27
C LEU A 850 12.58 6.95 18.12
N MET A 851 13.07 6.93 16.88
CA MET A 851 12.27 7.36 15.72
C MET A 851 11.08 6.46 15.43
N ILE A 852 11.13 5.17 15.79
CA ILE A 852 9.99 4.25 15.68
C ILE A 852 8.86 4.70 16.62
N GLU A 853 9.19 4.98 17.88
CA GLU A 853 8.21 5.49 18.85
C GLU A 853 7.68 6.87 18.44
N TYR A 854 8.56 7.77 17.99
CA TYR A 854 8.16 9.05 17.42
C TYR A 854 7.17 8.89 16.25
N ALA A 855 7.45 7.97 15.31
CA ALA A 855 6.57 7.72 14.17
C ALA A 855 5.21 7.17 14.60
N ARG A 856 5.17 6.29 15.62
CA ARG A 856 3.92 5.77 16.20
C ARG A 856 3.10 6.86 16.87
N ILE A 857 3.74 7.76 17.63
CA ILE A 857 3.08 8.92 18.26
C ILE A 857 2.52 9.85 17.19
N GLY A 858 3.33 10.20 16.19
CA GLY A 858 2.93 11.10 15.10
C GLY A 858 1.77 10.55 14.28
N LYS A 859 1.82 9.26 13.92
CA LYS A 859 0.73 8.59 13.19
C LYS A 859 -0.57 8.61 13.98
N GLN A 860 -0.53 8.22 15.26
CA GLN A 860 -1.72 8.26 16.12
C GLN A 860 -2.29 9.69 16.17
N ALA A 861 -1.46 10.70 16.39
CA ALA A 861 -1.88 12.09 16.44
C ALA A 861 -2.48 12.59 15.12
N CYS A 862 -1.92 12.19 13.97
CA CYS A 862 -2.46 12.57 12.67
C CYS A 862 -3.80 11.88 12.39
N ASP A 863 -3.90 10.58 12.70
CA ASP A 863 -5.12 9.78 12.52
C ASP A 863 -6.27 10.29 13.42
N THR A 864 -5.96 10.75 14.64
CA THR A 864 -6.98 11.22 15.60
C THR A 864 -7.30 12.71 15.48
N LEU A 865 -6.29 13.58 15.40
CA LEU A 865 -6.45 15.05 15.54
C LEU A 865 -6.44 15.80 14.21
N LEU A 866 -5.88 15.23 13.14
CA LEU A 866 -5.74 15.90 11.82
C LEU A 866 -6.58 15.23 10.71
N SER A 867 -7.44 14.27 11.06
CA SER A 867 -8.38 13.65 10.11
C SER A 867 -9.52 14.61 9.76
N ASP A 868 -9.90 14.69 8.47
CA ASP A 868 -10.98 15.54 7.93
C ASP A 868 -12.40 15.13 8.39
N LYS A 869 -12.54 14.50 9.56
CA LYS A 869 -13.84 14.09 10.08
C LYS A 869 -14.57 15.31 10.65
N ASP A 870 -15.78 15.54 10.18
CA ASP A 870 -16.69 16.54 10.78
C ASP A 870 -16.91 16.20 12.26
N PHE A 871 -16.31 16.98 13.15
CA PHE A 871 -16.38 16.77 14.59
C PHE A 871 -17.81 17.02 15.09
N ASN A 872 -18.54 15.96 15.44
CA ASN A 872 -19.79 16.06 16.19
C ASN A 872 -19.50 16.50 17.64
N GLN A 873 -20.43 17.24 18.27
CA GLN A 873 -20.29 17.74 19.65
C GLN A 873 -19.95 16.65 20.71
N GLN A 874 -20.29 15.38 20.48
CA GLN A 874 -19.90 14.24 21.35
C GLN A 874 -18.44 13.79 21.19
N GLN A 875 -17.77 14.09 20.08
CA GLN A 875 -16.32 13.86 19.93
C GLN A 875 -15.49 15.01 20.51
N VAL A 876 -16.11 16.19 20.68
CA VAL A 876 -15.51 17.35 21.33
C VAL A 876 -15.31 17.12 22.84
N SER A 877 -15.80 16.04 23.44
CA SER A 877 -15.43 15.69 24.83
C SER A 877 -14.15 14.86 24.93
N ASN A 878 -13.76 14.13 23.89
CA ASN A 878 -12.65 13.15 23.97
C ASN A 878 -11.29 13.72 23.52
N TRP A 879 -11.27 14.85 22.79
CA TRP A 879 -9.99 15.42 22.30
C TRP A 879 -9.07 15.90 23.43
N GLN A 880 -9.60 16.32 24.59
CA GLN A 880 -8.79 16.74 25.74
C GLN A 880 -7.97 15.57 26.24
N GLU A 881 -8.60 14.40 26.35
CA GLU A 881 -7.96 13.15 26.75
C GLU A 881 -6.95 12.70 25.67
N ASP A 882 -7.33 12.75 24.39
CA ASP A 882 -6.42 12.39 23.28
C ASP A 882 -5.21 13.32 23.19
N TYR A 883 -5.40 14.63 23.40
CA TYR A 883 -4.34 15.63 23.42
C TYR A 883 -3.43 15.47 24.64
N ALA A 884 -4.00 15.29 25.83
CA ALA A 884 -3.23 15.02 27.05
C ALA A 884 -2.45 13.69 26.94
N PHE A 885 -3.06 12.65 26.36
CA PHE A 885 -2.40 11.38 26.10
C PHE A 885 -1.25 11.53 25.08
N PHE A 886 -1.46 12.30 24.01
CA PHE A 886 -0.40 12.66 23.06
C PHE A 886 0.75 13.39 23.75
N GLN A 887 0.46 14.43 24.54
CA GLN A 887 1.47 15.18 25.29
C GLN A 887 2.25 14.27 26.23
N TYR A 888 1.56 13.45 27.01
CA TYR A 888 2.17 12.46 27.91
C TYR A 888 3.09 11.49 27.17
N ARG A 889 2.65 10.93 26.03
CA ARG A 889 3.48 10.03 25.22
C ARG A 889 4.71 10.73 24.68
N LEU A 890 4.56 11.97 24.20
CA LEU A 890 5.66 12.75 23.67
C LEU A 890 6.66 13.16 24.76
N GLU A 891 6.19 13.52 25.95
CA GLU A 891 7.04 13.80 27.11
C GLU A 891 7.82 12.57 27.57
N ARG A 892 7.16 11.40 27.65
CA ARG A 892 7.86 10.14 27.95
C ARG A 892 8.91 9.81 26.90
N TRP A 893 8.63 10.11 25.63
CA TRP A 893 9.60 9.97 24.55
C TRP A 893 10.78 10.93 24.71
N THR A 894 10.54 12.20 25.10
CA THR A 894 11.61 13.17 25.41
C THR A 894 12.46 12.73 26.61
N VAL A 895 11.85 12.18 27.67
CA VAL A 895 12.60 11.62 28.82
C VAL A 895 13.47 10.44 28.38
N LEU A 896 12.91 9.51 27.60
CA LEU A 896 13.65 8.37 27.06
C LEU A 896 14.82 8.82 26.19
N MET A 897 14.60 9.81 25.32
CA MET A 897 15.64 10.42 24.49
C MET A 897 16.75 11.02 25.35
N SER A 898 16.42 11.80 26.39
CA SER A 898 17.40 12.37 27.32
C SER A 898 18.25 11.29 27.98
N ASN A 899 17.62 10.24 28.53
CA ASN A 899 18.34 9.13 29.17
C ASN A 899 19.23 8.35 28.18
N THR A 900 18.81 8.24 26.91
CA THR A 900 19.55 7.49 25.88
C THR A 900 20.79 8.24 25.39
N PHE A 901 20.74 9.57 25.37
CA PHE A 901 21.83 10.45 24.92
C PHE A 901 22.35 11.36 26.04
N GLU A 902 22.30 10.89 27.29
CA GLU A 902 22.86 11.60 28.45
C GLU A 902 24.38 11.70 28.29
N THR A 903 24.89 12.94 28.25
CA THR A 903 26.32 13.22 28.19
C THR A 903 26.79 13.71 29.55
N SER A 904 27.76 13.02 30.16
CA SER A 904 28.52 13.61 31.27
C SER A 904 29.27 14.85 30.76
N ASP A 905 29.50 15.87 31.60
CA ASP A 905 30.24 17.08 31.20
C ASP A 905 31.66 16.77 30.67
N MET A 906 32.21 15.59 31.00
CA MET A 906 33.51 15.11 30.52
C MET A 906 33.46 14.44 29.13
N ASP A 907 32.28 14.03 28.64
CA ASP A 907 32.08 13.35 27.35
C ASP A 907 31.72 14.30 26.19
N GLN A 908 31.46 15.59 26.49
CA GLN A 908 30.99 16.57 25.50
C GLN A 908 31.99 16.82 24.35
N ASP A 909 33.28 16.65 24.61
CA ASP A 909 34.35 16.78 23.59
C ASP A 909 34.62 15.49 22.80
N ILE A 910 34.09 14.33 23.23
CA ILE A 910 34.47 13.00 22.71
C ILE A 910 33.48 12.49 21.63
N ARG A 911 32.21 12.92 21.66
CA ARG A 911 31.12 12.43 20.78
C ARG A 911 30.25 13.54 20.16
N PRO A 912 30.77 14.35 19.24
CA PRO A 912 30.01 15.44 18.59
C PRO A 912 28.80 14.94 17.78
N ASP A 913 28.80 13.68 17.36
CA ASP A 913 27.69 12.99 16.67
C ASP A 913 26.44 12.85 17.55
N PHE A 914 26.57 12.74 18.86
CA PHE A 914 25.43 12.60 19.77
C PHE A 914 24.69 13.92 19.98
N ARG A 915 25.42 15.03 19.98
CA ARG A 915 24.84 16.37 20.14
C ARG A 915 23.91 16.71 18.97
N ILE A 916 24.34 16.48 17.73
CA ILE A 916 23.54 16.78 16.54
C ILE A 916 22.32 15.86 16.41
N VAL A 917 22.47 14.57 16.72
CA VAL A 917 21.35 13.62 16.76
C VAL A 917 20.32 14.04 17.81
N ARG A 918 20.78 14.44 19.00
CA ARG A 918 19.92 14.99 20.05
C ARG A 918 19.19 16.25 19.59
N THR A 919 19.89 17.21 18.97
CA THR A 919 19.25 18.42 18.43
C THR A 919 18.19 18.10 17.37
N ILE A 920 18.44 17.13 16.49
CA ILE A 920 17.45 16.66 15.52
C ILE A 920 16.21 16.09 16.23
N LEU A 921 16.40 15.28 17.28
CA LEU A 921 15.31 14.67 18.05
C LEU A 921 14.52 15.72 18.87
N ASP A 922 15.19 16.72 19.43
CA ASP A 922 14.55 17.85 20.12
C ASP A 922 13.66 18.65 19.14
N LEU A 923 14.19 18.98 17.96
CA LEU A 923 13.44 19.67 16.89
C LEU A 923 12.26 18.83 16.37
N ARG A 924 12.39 17.49 16.36
CA ARG A 924 11.28 16.58 16.04
C ARG A 924 10.15 16.67 17.07
N ALA A 925 10.48 16.73 18.36
CA ALA A 925 9.48 16.91 19.40
C ALA A 925 8.67 18.19 19.16
N ASN A 926 9.36 19.30 18.90
CA ASN A 926 8.72 20.58 18.59
C ASN A 926 7.90 20.53 17.31
N HIS A 927 8.39 19.85 16.28
CA HIS A 927 7.67 19.63 15.04
C HIS A 927 6.31 18.94 15.25
N LEU A 928 6.25 17.83 16.02
CA LEU A 928 4.97 17.17 16.32
C LEU A 928 4.03 18.06 17.13
N ARG A 929 4.56 18.81 18.10
CA ARG A 929 3.73 19.76 18.86
C ARG A 929 3.14 20.85 17.97
N ILE A 930 3.93 21.39 17.03
CA ILE A 930 3.44 22.37 16.03
C ILE A 930 2.37 21.73 15.14
N LEU A 931 2.59 20.50 14.65
CA LEU A 931 1.60 19.79 13.83
C LEU A 931 0.26 19.59 14.56
N VAL A 932 0.30 19.17 15.82
CA VAL A 932 -0.91 19.01 16.64
C VAL A 932 -1.55 20.36 16.97
N ALA A 933 -0.75 21.39 17.27
CA ALA A 933 -1.27 22.73 17.50
C ALA A 933 -2.01 23.30 16.27
N ARG A 934 -1.56 23.00 15.05
CA ARG A 934 -2.27 23.37 13.81
C ARG A 934 -3.67 22.78 13.74
N ALA A 935 -3.90 21.59 14.31
CA ALA A 935 -5.25 21.02 14.40
C ALA A 935 -6.19 22.00 15.12
N PHE A 936 -5.79 22.52 16.27
CA PHE A 936 -6.58 23.48 17.04
C PHE A 936 -6.64 24.87 16.39
N LEU A 937 -5.52 25.37 15.85
CA LEU A 937 -5.44 26.74 15.35
C LEU A 937 -6.00 26.92 13.93
N CYS A 938 -5.88 25.91 13.07
CA CYS A 938 -6.14 26.02 11.64
C CYS A 938 -7.29 25.15 11.13
N THR A 939 -7.82 24.22 11.94
CA THR A 939 -8.92 23.31 11.53
C THR A 939 -10.17 23.51 12.39
N GLY A 940 -11.16 22.61 12.28
CA GLY A 940 -12.45 22.68 12.98
C GLY A 940 -12.38 22.58 14.52
N LEU A 941 -11.22 22.21 15.08
CA LEU A 941 -11.02 22.05 16.54
C LEU A 941 -10.82 23.36 17.32
N ARG A 942 -10.96 24.54 16.68
CA ARG A 942 -10.76 25.86 17.32
C ARG A 942 -11.56 26.06 18.60
N ASN A 943 -12.81 25.62 18.64
CA ASN A 943 -13.69 25.80 19.80
C ASN A 943 -13.32 24.88 20.98
N ALA A 944 -12.37 23.99 20.74
CA ALA A 944 -11.87 22.97 21.63
C ALA A 944 -10.36 23.13 21.80
N ALA A 945 -9.83 24.35 21.71
CA ALA A 945 -8.42 24.56 21.95
C ALA A 945 -8.16 24.79 23.45
N PRO A 946 -7.06 24.26 24.02
CA PRO A 946 -6.58 24.65 25.33
C PRO A 946 -6.42 26.17 25.44
N SER A 947 -6.68 26.75 26.62
CA SER A 947 -6.61 28.21 26.82
C SER A 947 -5.22 28.80 26.59
N ASP A 948 -4.17 27.98 26.72
CA ASP A 948 -2.77 28.34 26.55
C ASP A 948 -2.21 28.01 25.14
N ILE A 949 -3.04 27.48 24.22
CA ILE A 949 -2.57 26.94 22.93
C ILE A 949 -1.74 27.94 22.11
N TRP A 950 -2.10 29.22 22.13
CA TRP A 950 -1.38 30.29 21.42
C TRP A 950 0.01 30.51 22.01
N THR A 951 0.09 30.64 23.33
CA THR A 951 1.34 30.83 24.08
C THR A 951 2.26 29.62 23.88
N THR A 952 1.71 28.42 24.03
CA THR A 952 2.44 27.16 23.86
C THR A 952 2.96 27.02 22.42
N SER A 953 2.13 27.32 21.41
CA SER A 953 2.54 27.26 19.99
C SER A 953 3.64 28.25 19.62
N VAL A 954 3.54 29.51 20.09
CA VAL A 954 4.61 30.52 19.89
C VAL A 954 5.88 30.08 20.59
N ASN A 955 5.82 29.65 21.85
CA ASN A 955 7.00 29.24 22.60
C ASN A 955 7.74 28.11 21.89
N ILE A 956 7.04 27.05 21.47
CA ILE A 956 7.65 25.92 20.77
C ILE A 956 8.31 26.36 19.45
N ALA A 957 7.66 27.25 18.69
CA ALA A 957 8.20 27.74 17.43
C ALA A 957 9.40 28.67 17.65
N VAL A 958 9.35 29.53 18.67
CA VAL A 958 10.46 30.40 19.11
C VAL A 958 11.66 29.56 19.56
N ASP A 959 11.44 28.54 20.39
CA ASP A 959 12.48 27.64 20.87
C ASP A 959 13.18 26.94 19.69
N SER A 960 12.41 26.51 18.69
CA SER A 960 12.95 25.91 17.46
C SER A 960 13.83 26.90 16.68
N VAL A 961 13.41 28.17 16.56
CA VAL A 961 14.20 29.23 15.91
C VAL A 961 15.46 29.58 16.70
N GLN A 962 15.39 29.58 18.05
CA GLN A 962 16.54 29.84 18.91
C GLN A 962 17.62 28.76 18.78
N VAL A 963 17.21 27.48 18.68
CA VAL A 963 18.14 26.37 18.37
C VAL A 963 18.88 26.65 17.06
N PHE A 964 18.18 27.11 16.02
CA PHE A 964 18.82 27.47 14.74
C PHE A 964 19.73 28.69 14.84
N ALA A 965 19.33 29.74 15.57
CA ALA A 965 20.15 30.93 15.77
C ALA A 965 21.48 30.62 16.49
N GLN A 966 21.46 29.66 17.43
CA GLN A 966 22.67 29.17 18.11
C GLN A 966 23.56 28.32 17.18
N MET A 967 22.97 27.55 16.26
CA MET A 967 23.72 26.70 15.32
C MET A 967 24.33 27.48 14.15
N ASP A 968 23.62 28.51 13.65
CA ASP A 968 24.04 29.35 12.51
C ASP A 968 25.40 30.03 12.75
N THR A 969 25.72 30.31 14.02
CA THR A 969 26.95 30.99 14.41
C THR A 969 28.19 30.09 14.50
N SER A 970 28.11 28.75 14.38
CA SER A 970 29.26 27.92 14.84
C SER A 970 29.56 26.53 14.25
N THR A 971 28.83 25.90 13.31
CA THR A 971 29.07 24.45 13.02
C THR A 971 29.10 24.01 11.54
N GLN A 972 30.12 23.21 11.17
CA GLN A 972 30.18 22.48 9.89
C GLN A 972 29.07 21.39 9.81
N GLU A 973 28.61 20.94 10.97
CA GLU A 973 27.61 19.91 11.19
C GLU A 973 26.20 20.36 10.79
N TYR A 974 25.90 21.66 10.92
CA TYR A 974 24.65 22.25 10.43
C TYR A 974 24.48 22.02 8.92
N ARG A 975 25.57 22.09 8.15
CA ARG A 975 25.55 21.91 6.68
C ARG A 975 25.18 20.49 6.27
N PHE A 976 25.59 19.47 7.04
CA PHE A 976 25.31 18.06 6.71
C PHE A 976 23.81 17.73 6.68
N HIS A 977 23.04 18.32 7.59
CA HIS A 977 21.59 18.16 7.69
C HIS A 977 20.82 19.40 7.25
N GLN A 978 21.44 20.32 6.50
CA GLN A 978 20.84 21.62 6.14
C GLN A 978 19.45 21.47 5.51
N VAL A 979 19.27 20.50 4.60
CA VAL A 979 17.97 20.21 3.97
C VAL A 979 16.92 19.79 5.01
N GLN A 980 17.30 19.00 6.01
CA GLN A 980 16.42 18.57 7.11
C GLN A 980 16.16 19.72 8.11
N PHE A 981 17.15 20.57 8.39
CA PHE A 981 16.98 21.74 9.25
C PHE A 981 16.12 22.81 8.62
N ASN A 982 16.26 23.04 7.31
CA ASN A 982 15.38 23.91 6.54
C ASN A 982 13.91 23.50 6.69
N HIS A 983 13.61 22.20 6.71
CA HIS A 983 12.24 21.73 6.93
C HIS A 983 11.69 22.15 8.31
N PHE A 984 12.44 21.96 9.39
CA PHE A 984 12.01 22.37 10.73
C PHE A 984 11.95 23.90 10.88
N LEU A 985 12.92 24.62 10.32
CA LEU A 985 12.94 26.08 10.30
C LEU A 985 11.71 26.62 9.57
N ILE A 986 11.35 26.03 8.43
CA ILE A 986 10.15 26.42 7.68
C ILE A 986 8.88 26.07 8.46
N VAL A 987 8.78 24.91 9.12
CA VAL A 987 7.59 24.58 9.94
C VAL A 987 7.41 25.57 11.10
N ALA A 988 8.50 25.94 11.78
CA ALA A 988 8.46 26.94 12.85
C ALA A 988 8.08 28.32 12.30
N LEU A 989 8.72 28.76 11.21
CA LEU A 989 8.42 30.04 10.56
C LEU A 989 6.99 30.09 10.03
N ASP A 990 6.48 29.00 9.46
CA ASP A 990 5.11 28.85 8.96
C ASP A 990 4.08 29.10 10.08
N MET A 991 4.31 28.53 11.26
CA MET A 991 3.47 28.79 12.45
C MET A 991 3.62 30.23 12.97
N LEU A 992 4.84 30.77 13.05
CA LEU A 992 5.07 32.14 13.52
C LEU A 992 4.38 33.16 12.60
N LEU A 993 4.55 33.03 11.28
CA LEU A 993 3.90 33.90 10.30
C LEU A 993 2.37 33.82 10.40
N PHE A 994 1.81 32.64 10.60
CA PHE A 994 0.38 32.48 10.86
C PHE A 994 -0.08 33.27 12.08
N ILE A 995 0.63 33.14 13.20
CA ILE A 995 0.30 33.86 14.45
C ILE A 995 0.42 35.38 14.25
N THR A 996 1.39 35.86 13.46
CA THR A 996 1.51 37.29 13.15
C THR A 996 0.34 37.88 12.37
N THR A 997 -0.49 37.05 11.70
CA THR A 997 -1.71 37.54 11.02
C THR A 997 -2.80 38.00 11.98
N HIS A 998 -2.77 37.54 13.24
CA HIS A 998 -3.81 37.81 14.24
C HIS A 998 -3.61 39.13 14.99
N ARG A 999 -3.16 40.18 14.29
CA ARG A 999 -2.88 41.51 14.87
C ARG A 999 -4.12 42.05 15.61
N SER A 1000 -3.89 42.55 16.83
CA SER A 1000 -4.83 43.17 17.78
C SER A 1000 -6.22 43.44 17.21
N SER A 1001 -7.21 42.64 17.61
CA SER A 1001 -8.62 42.88 17.31
C SER A 1001 -9.06 44.27 17.77
N ILE A 1002 -9.14 45.23 16.85
CA ILE A 1002 -10.05 46.39 16.95
C ILE A 1002 -11.15 46.33 15.87
N CYS A 1003 -11.16 45.33 14.98
CA CYS A 1003 -12.30 45.08 14.10
C CYS A 1003 -12.61 43.59 14.03
N GLY A 1004 -13.57 43.16 14.84
CA GLY A 1004 -14.13 41.82 14.79
C GLY A 1004 -14.98 41.63 13.53
N SER A 1005 -14.70 40.58 12.77
CA SER A 1005 -15.73 39.91 11.96
C SER A 1005 -16.18 38.64 12.68
N PRO A 1006 -17.49 38.34 12.72
CA PRO A 1006 -18.05 37.33 13.62
C PRO A 1006 -17.84 35.90 13.10
N SER A 1007 -17.54 34.97 14.02
CA SER A 1007 -17.76 33.54 13.82
C SER A 1007 -19.16 33.17 14.32
N ALA A 1008 -19.73 32.10 13.75
CA ALA A 1008 -21.13 31.72 13.89
C ALA A 1008 -21.57 31.27 15.31
N ASN A 1009 -20.73 31.34 16.36
CA ASN A 1009 -21.10 30.97 17.74
C ASN A 1009 -20.41 31.78 18.87
N GLY A 1010 -19.81 32.94 18.60
CA GLY A 1010 -19.65 33.98 19.65
C GLY A 1010 -18.61 33.79 20.78
N GLU A 1011 -17.76 32.76 20.82
CA GLU A 1011 -16.59 32.73 21.72
C GLU A 1011 -15.28 32.76 20.93
N GLN A 1012 -14.50 33.84 21.10
CA GLN A 1012 -13.17 34.01 20.54
C GLN A 1012 -12.15 33.47 21.55
N LEU A 1013 -11.16 32.67 21.12
CA LEU A 1013 -9.97 32.44 21.95
C LEU A 1013 -9.18 33.76 22.03
N PRO A 1014 -9.06 34.39 23.20
CA PRO A 1014 -8.30 35.63 23.34
C PRO A 1014 -6.82 35.34 23.08
N VAL A 1015 -6.20 36.09 22.18
CA VAL A 1015 -4.75 36.03 21.95
C VAL A 1015 -4.08 36.92 23.01
N PRO A 1016 -3.19 36.38 23.85
CA PRO A 1016 -2.47 37.18 24.84
C PRO A 1016 -1.62 38.29 24.19
N GLU A 1017 -1.50 39.45 24.86
CA GLU A 1017 -0.87 40.65 24.28
C GLU A 1017 0.62 40.46 23.91
N ASP A 1018 1.31 39.53 24.57
CA ASP A 1018 2.75 39.23 24.38
C ASP A 1018 3.04 38.25 23.22
N VAL A 1019 2.04 37.47 22.79
CA VAL A 1019 2.20 36.38 21.82
C VAL A 1019 2.52 36.89 20.41
N VAL A 1020 1.78 37.89 19.92
CA VAL A 1020 1.96 38.43 18.56
C VAL A 1020 3.31 39.17 18.41
N PRO A 1021 3.73 40.07 19.32
CA PRO A 1021 5.05 40.68 19.26
C PRO A 1021 6.20 39.66 19.28
N LYS A 1022 6.09 38.63 20.13
CA LYS A 1022 7.09 37.56 20.24
C LYS A 1022 7.19 36.75 18.94
N ALA A 1023 6.04 36.45 18.31
CA ALA A 1023 6.01 35.78 17.01
C ALA A 1023 6.64 36.63 15.90
N GLN A 1024 6.40 37.94 15.88
CA GLN A 1024 7.00 38.87 14.92
C GLN A 1024 8.53 38.93 15.06
N GLN A 1025 9.03 39.13 16.29
CA GLN A 1025 10.46 39.20 16.55
C GLN A 1025 11.18 37.92 16.09
N SER A 1026 10.64 36.75 16.44
CA SER A 1026 11.24 35.47 16.05
C SER A 1026 11.07 35.14 14.57
N SER A 1027 10.00 35.61 13.92
CA SER A 1027 9.85 35.52 12.46
C SER A 1027 10.98 36.26 11.74
N VAL A 1028 11.36 37.44 12.22
CA VAL A 1028 12.49 38.22 11.65
C VAL A 1028 13.81 37.47 11.82
N VAL A 1029 14.05 36.86 12.98
CA VAL A 1029 15.25 36.03 13.21
C VAL A 1029 15.29 34.85 12.25
N ALA A 1030 14.19 34.09 12.13
CA ALA A 1030 14.10 32.95 11.22
C ALA A 1030 14.25 33.34 9.74
N LEU A 1031 13.68 34.48 9.33
CA LEU A 1031 13.83 35.02 7.98
C LEU A 1031 15.27 35.43 7.68
N ASN A 1032 15.98 36.03 8.64
CA ASN A 1032 17.40 36.35 8.49
C ASN A 1032 18.28 35.09 8.35
N ILE A 1033 18.02 34.06 9.16
CA ILE A 1033 18.72 32.77 9.03
C ILE A 1033 18.47 32.18 7.63
N LEU A 1034 17.21 32.13 7.19
CA LEU A 1034 16.86 31.60 5.86
C LEU A 1034 17.51 32.41 4.72
N ARG A 1035 17.60 33.74 4.86
CA ARG A 1035 18.28 34.63 3.91
C ARG A 1035 19.78 34.35 3.82
N ASN A 1036 20.46 34.23 4.97
CA ASN A 1036 21.89 33.92 5.01
C ASN A 1036 22.16 32.55 4.34
N LEU A 1037 21.30 31.56 4.59
CA LEU A 1037 21.42 30.25 3.97
C LEU A 1037 21.11 30.25 2.47
N ALA A 1038 20.28 31.17 1.98
CA ALA A 1038 20.00 31.33 0.55
C ALA A 1038 21.23 31.76 -0.26
N GLU A 1039 22.24 32.36 0.37
CA GLU A 1039 23.51 32.71 -0.28
C GLU A 1039 24.40 31.48 -0.54
N THR A 1040 24.18 30.39 0.19
CA THR A 1040 25.06 29.21 0.20
C THR A 1040 24.41 27.95 -0.36
N SER A 1041 23.09 27.90 -0.48
CA SER A 1041 22.36 26.75 -1.05
C SER A 1041 21.20 27.15 -1.95
N ASN A 1042 21.14 26.54 -3.12
CA ASN A 1042 20.03 26.71 -4.07
C ASN A 1042 18.66 26.31 -3.47
N HIS A 1043 18.65 25.32 -2.57
CA HIS A 1043 17.41 24.90 -1.91
C HIS A 1043 16.89 25.98 -0.95
N SER A 1044 17.77 26.53 -0.10
CA SER A 1044 17.45 27.64 0.80
C SER A 1044 17.04 28.89 0.02
N LYS A 1045 17.65 29.15 -1.14
CA LYS A 1045 17.25 30.24 -2.05
C LYS A 1045 15.81 30.10 -2.53
N HIS A 1046 15.41 28.91 -2.97
CA HIS A 1046 14.03 28.67 -3.39
C HIS A 1046 13.02 28.84 -2.23
N LEU A 1047 13.36 28.35 -1.03
CA LEU A 1047 12.54 28.53 0.17
C LEU A 1047 12.39 30.01 0.53
N TRP A 1048 13.50 30.77 0.50
CA TRP A 1048 13.52 32.21 0.73
C TRP A 1048 12.62 32.95 -0.27
N GLU A 1049 12.74 32.66 -1.56
CA GLU A 1049 11.92 33.26 -2.61
C GLU A 1049 10.42 33.01 -2.43
N ARG A 1050 10.07 31.85 -1.87
CA ARG A 1050 8.67 31.50 -1.57
C ARG A 1050 8.13 32.27 -0.36
N VAL A 1051 8.92 32.43 0.70
CA VAL A 1051 8.44 33.04 1.95
C VAL A 1051 8.58 34.58 1.95
N ARG A 1052 9.52 35.16 1.19
CA ARG A 1052 9.74 36.63 1.14
C ARG A 1052 8.48 37.42 0.78
N GLY A 1053 7.66 36.89 -0.14
CA GLY A 1053 6.42 37.55 -0.57
C GLY A 1053 5.38 37.62 0.54
N VAL A 1054 5.29 36.57 1.35
CA VAL A 1054 4.41 36.48 2.53
C VAL A 1054 4.90 37.45 3.61
N ALA A 1055 6.20 37.43 3.91
CA ALA A 1055 6.82 38.32 4.88
C ALA A 1055 6.65 39.81 4.51
N SER A 1056 6.69 40.14 3.22
CA SER A 1056 6.41 41.50 2.72
C SER A 1056 4.96 41.92 2.97
N ARG A 1057 3.99 41.05 2.67
CA ARG A 1057 2.55 41.32 2.95
C ARG A 1057 2.26 41.50 4.44
N LEU A 1058 3.05 40.89 5.33
CA LEU A 1058 2.91 41.01 6.78
C LEU A 1058 3.69 42.18 7.39
N ASN A 1059 4.23 43.09 6.57
CA ASN A 1059 5.05 44.23 6.99
C ASN A 1059 6.29 43.84 7.82
N LEU A 1060 6.81 42.62 7.65
CA LEU A 1060 8.06 42.21 8.29
C LEU A 1060 9.29 42.67 7.49
N SER A 1061 9.10 43.14 6.25
CA SER A 1061 10.18 43.61 5.37
C SER A 1061 10.87 44.89 5.84
N SER A 1062 10.16 45.80 6.52
CA SER A 1062 10.75 47.01 7.10
C SER A 1062 11.79 46.71 8.19
N TYR A 1063 11.65 45.57 8.87
CA TYR A 1063 12.59 45.08 9.89
C TYR A 1063 13.75 44.28 9.30
N LEU A 1064 13.61 43.78 8.06
CA LEU A 1064 14.66 43.05 7.34
C LEU A 1064 15.57 43.98 6.52
N PHE A 1065 15.03 45.12 6.09
CA PHE A 1065 15.70 46.16 5.31
C PHE A 1065 15.40 47.55 5.92
N PRO A 1066 16.23 48.07 6.83
CA PRO A 1066 16.05 49.44 7.33
C PRO A 1066 16.19 50.43 6.17
N THR A 1067 15.13 51.18 5.86
CA THR A 1067 15.21 52.30 4.90
C THR A 1067 15.93 53.48 5.56
N ALA A 1068 16.83 54.13 4.82
CA ALA A 1068 17.70 55.23 5.27
C ALA A 1068 16.98 56.54 5.70
N ALA A 1069 15.68 56.51 6.01
CA ALA A 1069 14.85 57.70 6.26
C ALA A 1069 14.51 57.95 7.75
N ASP A 1070 14.83 57.03 8.67
CA ASP A 1070 14.52 57.20 10.11
C ASP A 1070 15.68 57.77 10.95
N HIS A 1071 16.71 58.32 10.29
CA HIS A 1071 17.74 59.14 10.94
C HIS A 1071 17.38 60.61 10.88
N GLU A 1072 16.28 61.04 11.52
CA GLU A 1072 16.09 62.45 11.86
C GLU A 1072 14.95 62.59 12.89
N ILE A 1073 15.32 62.57 14.18
CA ILE A 1073 14.89 63.48 15.27
C ILE A 1073 15.59 62.98 16.55
N TYR A 1074 16.86 63.35 16.69
CA TYR A 1074 17.61 63.65 17.92
C TYR A 1074 18.97 64.23 17.48
N PRO A 1075 19.31 65.51 17.78
CA PRO A 1075 20.63 66.10 17.50
C PRO A 1075 21.50 66.20 18.78
N PRO A 1076 22.81 66.50 18.70
CA PRO A 1076 23.89 65.68 18.16
C PRO A 1076 25.03 65.47 19.20
N ALA A 1077 25.94 64.51 18.96
CA ALA A 1077 27.30 64.59 19.51
C ALA A 1077 28.33 64.17 18.46
N MET A 1078 29.09 65.16 18.03
CA MET A 1078 30.03 65.16 16.92
C MET A 1078 31.32 64.35 17.16
N HIS A 1079 31.73 63.68 16.10
CA HIS A 1079 33.11 63.49 15.59
C HIS A 1079 34.30 63.40 16.55
N SER A 1080 34.99 62.27 16.48
CA SER A 1080 36.30 62.09 15.80
C SER A 1080 36.81 60.70 16.21
N GLY A 1081 37.12 59.78 15.30
CA GLY A 1081 38.24 59.90 14.38
C GLY A 1081 39.47 59.26 15.04
N SER A 1082 39.70 57.98 14.78
CA SER A 1082 41.05 57.41 14.86
C SER A 1082 41.23 56.46 13.67
N GLY A 1083 41.74 57.03 12.58
CA GLY A 1083 42.37 56.22 11.55
C GLY A 1083 43.74 55.79 12.06
N HIS A 1084 44.13 54.55 11.79
CA HIS A 1084 45.54 54.20 11.62
C HIS A 1084 45.69 53.21 10.47
N SER A 1085 46.09 53.77 9.33
CA SER A 1085 47.10 53.19 8.45
C SER A 1085 48.45 53.13 9.17
N GLY A 1086 49.21 52.07 8.96
CA GLY A 1086 50.65 52.08 9.22
C GLY A 1086 51.30 50.74 8.87
N VAL A 1087 52.26 50.74 7.93
CA VAL A 1087 53.70 50.73 8.24
C VAL A 1087 54.47 51.23 7.01
N GLU A 1088 55.38 52.17 7.28
CA GLU A 1088 56.29 52.91 6.42
C GLU A 1088 57.69 52.26 6.29
N GLU A 1089 58.35 52.68 5.22
CA GLU A 1089 59.75 53.08 5.03
C GLU A 1089 60.84 52.82 6.10
N THR A 1090 61.91 52.22 5.58
CA THR A 1090 63.35 52.54 5.73
C THR A 1090 63.92 53.06 7.07
N ALA A 1091 64.77 52.17 7.61
CA ALA A 1091 66.19 52.39 7.92
C ALA A 1091 66.59 53.38 9.03
N GLY A 1092 67.23 52.80 10.04
CA GLY A 1092 68.58 53.25 10.40
C GLY A 1092 68.75 53.86 11.78
N ASP A 1093 69.19 52.98 12.67
CA ASP A 1093 70.37 53.19 13.51
C ASP A 1093 70.20 53.56 15.00
N ALA A 1094 71.06 52.87 15.76
CA ALA A 1094 71.63 53.16 17.07
C ALA A 1094 70.74 53.55 18.26
N GLY A 1095 70.84 52.71 19.31
CA GLY A 1095 71.47 53.22 20.53
C GLY A 1095 70.62 53.27 21.79
N LEU A 1096 70.91 52.31 22.67
CA LEU A 1096 71.13 52.50 24.11
C LEU A 1096 70.10 53.28 24.96
N ALA A 1097 69.47 52.49 25.83
CA ALA A 1097 69.66 52.55 27.28
C ALA A 1097 68.89 53.59 28.12
N LYS A 1098 68.48 53.08 29.30
CA LYS A 1098 68.29 53.76 30.60
C LYS A 1098 67.06 54.68 30.67
N HIS A 1099 66.02 54.24 31.37
CA HIS A 1099 65.83 54.25 32.84
C HIS A 1099 65.04 55.48 33.30
N HIS A 1100 63.96 55.18 34.03
CA HIS A 1100 63.48 55.83 35.26
C HIS A 1100 63.30 57.35 35.23
N THR A 1101 62.12 57.90 35.48
CA THR A 1101 61.37 58.04 36.76
C THR A 1101 60.24 59.04 36.44
N ASN A 1102 59.05 59.14 37.04
CA ASN A 1102 58.53 58.89 38.38
C ASN A 1102 57.01 58.62 38.21
N VAL A 1103 56.45 57.57 38.81
CA VAL A 1103 55.87 57.52 40.17
C VAL A 1103 54.63 58.43 40.31
N ASP A 1104 53.45 57.82 40.20
CA ASP A 1104 52.46 57.78 41.27
C ASP A 1104 51.57 56.53 41.07
N HIS A 1105 51.65 55.61 42.03
CA HIS A 1105 50.89 54.37 42.11
C HIS A 1105 49.88 54.49 43.25
N HIS A 1106 48.64 54.06 43.03
CA HIS A 1106 47.88 53.33 44.05
C HIS A 1106 47.01 52.24 43.41
N GLU A 1107 47.05 51.09 44.07
CA GLU A 1107 46.64 49.75 43.66
C GLU A 1107 45.13 49.52 43.44
N PRO A 1108 44.76 48.41 42.77
CA PRO A 1108 43.39 47.95 42.59
C PRO A 1108 42.93 46.99 43.72
N GLN A 1109 41.63 47.01 44.03
CA GLN A 1109 40.95 45.93 44.75
C GLN A 1109 39.61 45.57 44.10
N ASN A 1110 39.27 44.30 44.28
CA ASN A 1110 38.31 43.45 43.58
C ASN A 1110 36.86 43.50 44.13
N PHE A 1111 35.90 43.28 43.22
CA PHE A 1111 34.50 42.78 43.35
C PHE A 1111 33.50 43.58 44.25
N PRO A 1112 32.16 43.40 44.16
CA PRO A 1112 31.29 42.56 43.29
C PRO A 1112 30.07 43.33 42.71
N PHE A 1113 29.15 42.67 41.98
CA PHE A 1113 27.75 43.14 41.89
C PHE A 1113 26.74 42.00 42.08
N THR A 1114 25.82 42.29 43.00
CA THR A 1114 24.77 41.46 43.62
C THR A 1114 23.39 41.75 43.03
N PHE A 1115 22.47 40.79 43.22
CA PHE A 1115 21.02 40.88 43.12
C PHE A 1115 20.39 42.11 43.81
N PRO A 1116 19.12 42.42 43.48
CA PRO A 1116 18.17 42.95 44.45
C PRO A 1116 17.04 41.95 44.75
N THR A 1117 16.79 41.73 46.05
CA THR A 1117 15.61 41.10 46.64
C THR A 1117 14.80 42.14 47.43
N GLY A 1118 13.48 41.99 47.45
CA GLY A 1118 12.53 42.60 48.40
C GLY A 1118 11.53 43.57 47.73
N ASP A 1119 10.20 43.48 47.89
CA ASP A 1119 9.42 42.82 48.94
C ASP A 1119 7.94 42.60 48.53
N MET A 1120 7.23 41.88 49.40
CA MET A 1120 6.03 41.06 49.21
C MET A 1120 4.68 41.72 48.89
N GLY A 1121 3.81 40.87 48.30
CA GLY A 1121 2.36 40.90 48.45
C GLY A 1121 1.69 39.67 47.80
N THR A 1122 1.59 38.57 48.58
CA THR A 1122 0.59 37.46 48.61
C THR A 1122 -0.36 37.31 47.40
N TRP A 1123 -0.59 36.11 46.84
CA TRP A 1123 -1.61 35.14 47.29
C TRP A 1123 -1.20 33.67 46.99
N GLU A 1124 -1.47 32.81 47.97
CA GLU A 1124 -1.22 31.36 48.04
C GLU A 1124 -2.26 30.52 47.28
N PHE A 1125 -1.92 29.26 46.93
CA PHE A 1125 -2.61 28.07 47.47
C PHE A 1125 -1.79 26.77 47.25
N HIS A 1126 -1.69 26.00 48.35
CA HIS A 1126 -1.03 24.70 48.61
C HIS A 1126 -1.38 23.57 47.64
N GLY A 1127 -0.62 22.48 47.41
CA GLY A 1127 0.16 21.51 48.24
C GLY A 1127 -0.07 20.14 47.56
N LEU A 1128 0.80 19.11 47.51
CA LEU A 1128 1.73 18.48 48.44
C LEU A 1128 2.68 17.56 47.65
N LEU A 1129 3.96 17.52 48.02
CA LEU A 1129 4.85 16.36 47.85
C LEU A 1129 5.56 16.13 49.20
N SER A 1130 5.40 14.95 49.79
CA SER A 1130 6.31 14.44 50.82
C SER A 1130 6.32 12.91 50.87
N SER A 1131 7.43 12.32 50.44
CA SER A 1131 7.97 11.04 50.96
C SER A 1131 8.36 11.25 52.45
N PRO A 1132 8.57 10.25 53.37
CA PRO A 1132 9.50 9.12 53.19
C PRO A 1132 9.25 7.80 53.99
N VAL A 1133 10.17 6.82 53.79
CA VAL A 1133 10.76 5.86 54.77
C VAL A 1133 10.62 4.35 54.45
N PHE A 1134 11.76 3.68 54.65
CA PHE A 1134 12.21 2.29 54.51
C PHE A 1134 11.47 1.20 55.34
N ASP A 1135 11.72 -0.05 54.91
CA ASP A 1135 11.72 -1.35 55.63
C ASP A 1135 10.39 -2.04 56.03
N HIS A 1136 10.05 -3.15 55.35
CA HIS A 1136 10.23 -4.53 55.87
C HIS A 1136 9.61 -5.64 54.97
N LEU A 1137 10.46 -6.65 54.72
CA LEU A 1137 10.25 -8.11 54.61
C LEU A 1137 8.85 -8.74 54.50
N GLN A 1138 8.79 -9.74 53.60
CA GLN A 1138 8.08 -11.04 53.69
C GLN A 1138 6.56 -11.02 53.88
N ASP A 1139 5.78 -11.58 52.94
CA ASP A 1139 5.43 -13.01 52.88
C ASP A 1139 4.37 -13.32 51.80
N LEU A 1140 4.44 -14.54 51.25
CA LEU A 1140 3.37 -15.37 50.66
C LEU A 1140 2.61 -14.80 49.43
N GLY A 1141 2.56 -15.44 48.26
CA GLY A 1141 2.42 -16.88 48.01
C GLY A 1141 0.99 -17.18 47.51
N SER A 1142 0.89 -17.70 46.29
CA SER A 1142 -0.22 -18.49 45.71
C SER A 1142 -1.47 -17.80 45.11
N LEU A 1143 -1.79 -18.28 43.89
CA LEU A 1143 -3.05 -18.33 43.10
C LEU A 1143 -2.74 -17.88 41.66
N ALA A 1144 -2.28 -18.73 40.74
CA ALA A 1144 -2.82 -19.99 40.23
C ALA A 1144 -4.30 -19.91 39.78
N ASP A 1145 -4.50 -20.23 38.50
CA ASP A 1145 -5.75 -20.57 37.79
C ASP A 1145 -6.80 -19.49 37.50
N ASN A 1146 -6.93 -19.18 36.20
CA ASN A 1146 -8.00 -19.69 35.31
C ASN A 1146 -7.93 -18.91 33.98
N THR A 1147 -7.68 -19.57 32.83
CA THR A 1147 -8.70 -19.93 31.81
C THR A 1147 -9.83 -18.89 31.74
N TRP A 1148 -10.14 -18.29 30.60
CA TRP A 1148 -11.09 -18.83 29.64
C TRP A 1148 -10.97 -18.03 28.32
N ILE A 1149 -10.68 -18.74 27.22
CA ILE A 1149 -10.97 -18.33 25.85
C ILE A 1149 -12.33 -18.92 25.50
N ARG A 1150 -13.26 -18.08 25.05
CA ARG A 1150 -14.34 -18.44 24.12
C ARG A 1150 -14.58 -17.29 23.17
#